data_AF-A0A518DR21-F1
#
_entry.id   AF-A0A518DR21-F1
#
_cell.length_a   1.000
_cell.length_b   1.000
_cell.length_c   1.000
_cell.angle_alpha   90.00
_cell.angle_beta   90.00
_cell.angle_gamma   90.00
#
_symmetry.space_group_name_H-M   'P 1'
#
loop_
_entity.id
_entity.type
_entity.pdbx_description
1 polymer ?
#
loop_
_entity_poly.entity_id
_entity_poly.type
_entity_poly.pdbx_seq_one_letter_code
_entity_poly.pdbx_strand_id
1 'polypeptide(L)'
;MRARRDLLPPVGQLLLPLLASLLLSPQTAAAADWPHWRGPDRNDHVSAVSGFADGGWLSGDPAWRKSLPVGSGSCVIGRDRLYSLGWSNGKEVLSCLDAATGETLWTQSYAAPKFGRHAIGDQTMYGGPSASPEFDPATGGLYTLGADGELRCWNTNADGKLVWRWNLYDEYQVGRRPDVGRRSLRDYGYTTAPLVQGDAVIVEVGAKTGCLMAFHKLTGKRLWASQSRDEAGHTGGVVPITVAGVPCAAVLTLRNLLVVRLDEGHAGETVALFPWATDYANNIPTPAVQGDSLLITSSYNHGQIVKLKITLQGAKEIWRADAASGVCSPVIHQGHVYWAWRGVHCLDWETGRICWEGGRVGAPGSCIVTGDDRLLIWSDNGQLSLVETASRSPDKYLELATLKSGFREDAWPHLVLANGRLYCQDRDGHLHCYPLPGATAEPPPRNLGADNPGPVRPQPEPEVPVLLESWPGSRGYLFAWQAGQGAEKLDQPGEKLAELRWQARGKASFDEAGVMQLEGGSFLLPAVDAMLLERCRQANALSLELVLTSDTDRQQGPARIVSFSTDGYHRNFSLTQENRRLSLRLRTPRTGENGLSPATDLVDLPAGQQAHLLVACRDGEVVCYLNGQVVKQSDKVQGDFSNWSPQHFLVGGEWEDDSRRQWRGQIERLAVHARFIEKAEAEQRSRLATGRE
;
A
#
# COMPACT_ATOMS: atom_id res chain seq x y z
N MET A 1 7.07 -74.71 17.39
CA MET A 1 6.31 -73.51 16.98
C MET A 1 5.42 -73.07 18.14
N ARG A 2 5.41 -71.76 18.43
CA ARG A 2 4.57 -71.04 19.41
C ARG A 2 4.95 -71.21 20.89
N ALA A 3 5.67 -70.22 21.40
CA ALA A 3 5.84 -69.98 22.84
C ALA A 3 4.54 -69.39 23.43
N ARG A 4 4.17 -69.89 24.61
CA ARG A 4 3.04 -69.50 25.45
C ARG A 4 3.59 -69.32 26.87
N ARG A 5 2.99 -68.34 27.59
CA ARG A 5 2.82 -68.27 29.06
C ARG A 5 4.10 -68.08 29.88
N ASP A 6 4.15 -67.39 31.01
CA ASP A 6 3.24 -66.59 31.86
C ASP A 6 4.20 -65.81 32.81
N LEU A 7 3.74 -64.74 33.47
CA LEU A 7 3.88 -64.45 34.93
C LEU A 7 3.77 -62.95 35.26
N LEU A 8 3.02 -62.68 36.34
CA LEU A 8 2.56 -61.39 36.88
C LEU A 8 3.60 -60.74 37.86
N PRO A 9 3.25 -59.77 38.73
CA PRO A 9 3.73 -58.37 38.81
C PRO A 9 4.57 -58.16 40.12
N PRO A 10 4.61 -57.03 40.88
CA PRO A 10 4.20 -55.62 40.69
C PRO A 10 5.31 -54.61 41.12
N VAL A 11 5.02 -53.29 41.10
CA VAL A 11 5.27 -52.26 42.15
C VAL A 11 5.17 -50.87 41.49
N GLY A 12 4.39 -49.99 42.11
CA GLY A 12 3.88 -48.76 41.51
C GLY A 12 4.77 -47.52 41.62
N GLN A 13 4.32 -46.48 40.92
CA GLN A 13 4.59 -45.08 41.24
C GLN A 13 3.47 -44.22 40.64
N LEU A 14 2.94 -43.31 41.45
CA LEU A 14 1.88 -42.35 41.12
C LEU A 14 2.31 -41.41 39.98
N LEU A 15 1.43 -41.19 39.01
CA LEU A 15 1.49 -40.05 38.09
C LEU A 15 0.17 -39.27 38.18
N LEU A 16 0.25 -38.05 38.72
CA LEU A 16 -0.81 -37.05 38.62
C LEU A 16 -1.07 -36.70 37.15
N PRO A 17 -2.32 -36.51 36.70
CA PRO A 17 -2.59 -35.94 35.39
C PRO A 17 -2.36 -34.43 35.45
N LEU A 18 -1.32 -33.94 34.78
CA LEU A 18 -1.13 -32.52 34.50
C LEU A 18 -2.19 -32.12 33.46
N LEU A 19 -3.29 -31.52 33.90
CA LEU A 19 -4.22 -30.83 33.00
C LEU A 19 -3.46 -29.64 32.39
N ALA A 20 -3.01 -29.80 31.14
CA ALA A 20 -2.54 -28.70 30.32
C ALA A 20 -3.75 -27.88 29.87
N SER A 21 -4.11 -26.89 30.65
CA SER A 21 -5.05 -25.84 30.27
C SER A 21 -4.48 -25.09 29.06
N LEU A 22 -4.93 -25.41 27.85
CA LEU A 22 -4.70 -24.58 26.67
C LEU A 22 -5.40 -23.23 26.91
N LEU A 23 -4.63 -22.25 27.38
CA LEU A 23 -5.02 -20.85 27.33
C LEU A 23 -5.00 -20.43 25.86
N LEU A 24 -6.15 -20.51 25.18
CA LEU A 24 -6.38 -19.77 23.94
C LEU A 24 -6.32 -18.29 24.30
N SER A 25 -5.16 -17.67 24.08
CA SER A 25 -5.07 -16.21 24.03
C SER A 25 -5.97 -15.72 22.89
N PRO A 26 -6.95 -14.83 23.13
CA PRO A 26 -7.73 -14.26 22.06
C PRO A 26 -6.78 -13.48 21.14
N GLN A 27 -6.61 -13.93 19.90
CA GLN A 27 -6.02 -13.11 18.85
C GLN A 27 -6.96 -11.92 18.67
N THR A 28 -6.59 -10.76 19.21
CA THR A 28 -7.15 -9.49 18.76
C THR A 28 -6.73 -9.35 17.31
N ALA A 29 -7.63 -9.66 16.39
CA ALA A 29 -7.45 -9.36 14.98
C ALA A 29 -7.17 -7.86 14.86
N ALA A 30 -5.91 -7.50 14.57
CA ALA A 30 -5.60 -6.16 14.12
C ALA A 30 -6.42 -5.97 12.84
N ALA A 31 -7.46 -5.14 12.94
CA ALA A 31 -8.41 -4.98 11.87
C ALA A 31 -7.72 -4.28 10.68
N ALA A 32 -8.07 -4.70 9.48
CA ALA A 32 -7.41 -4.27 8.25
C ALA A 32 -7.86 -2.85 7.85
N ASP A 33 -6.91 -2.08 7.31
CA ASP A 33 -7.16 -0.79 6.65
C ASP A 33 -8.02 -0.98 5.37
N TRP A 34 -8.58 0.12 4.86
CA TRP A 34 -9.30 0.19 3.58
C TRP A 34 -8.64 1.21 2.64
N PRO A 35 -7.43 0.92 2.14
CA PRO A 35 -6.62 1.92 1.44
C PRO A 35 -7.10 2.23 0.01
N HIS A 36 -7.97 1.38 -0.56
CA HIS A 36 -8.28 1.40 -1.99
C HIS A 36 -9.79 1.39 -2.26
N TRP A 37 -10.16 1.80 -3.49
CA TRP A 37 -11.48 1.51 -4.03
C TRP A 37 -11.78 0.01 -3.95
N ARG A 38 -12.94 -0.36 -3.38
CA ARG A 38 -13.35 -1.75 -3.12
C ARG A 38 -12.47 -2.53 -2.15
N GLY A 39 -11.80 -1.81 -1.24
CA GLY A 39 -11.13 -2.40 -0.08
C GLY A 39 -9.71 -2.88 -0.34
N PRO A 40 -9.09 -3.52 0.67
CA PRO A 40 -7.66 -3.86 0.64
C PRO A 40 -7.25 -4.66 -0.60
N ASP A 41 -8.11 -5.58 -1.04
CA ASP A 41 -7.87 -6.45 -2.20
C ASP A 41 -8.60 -5.98 -3.48
N ARG A 42 -9.25 -4.81 -3.45
CA ARG A 42 -10.00 -4.20 -4.59
C ARG A 42 -11.13 -5.08 -5.14
N ASN A 43 -11.70 -5.92 -4.30
CA ASN A 43 -12.67 -6.95 -4.68
C ASN A 43 -13.90 -7.01 -3.77
N ASP A 44 -14.07 -6.07 -2.83
CA ASP A 44 -15.14 -6.01 -1.83
C ASP A 44 -15.15 -7.13 -0.78
N HIS A 45 -14.03 -7.82 -0.57
CA HIS A 45 -13.88 -8.75 0.56
C HIS A 45 -13.14 -8.09 1.72
N VAL A 46 -13.53 -8.46 2.93
CA VAL A 46 -12.78 -8.13 4.14
C VAL A 46 -12.59 -9.37 5.02
N SER A 47 -11.46 -9.42 5.71
CA SER A 47 -11.19 -10.46 6.71
C SER A 47 -11.98 -10.24 8.00
N ALA A 48 -12.46 -9.02 8.26
CA ALA A 48 -13.27 -8.70 9.42
C ALA A 48 -14.62 -9.44 9.34
N VAL A 49 -15.01 -10.07 10.46
CA VAL A 49 -16.33 -10.69 10.60
C VAL A 49 -17.42 -9.61 10.75
N SER A 50 -18.67 -9.95 10.43
CA SER A 50 -19.80 -9.02 10.50
C SER A 50 -20.15 -8.52 11.90
N GLY A 51 -19.69 -9.20 12.95
CA GLY A 51 -20.04 -8.92 14.34
C GLY A 51 -21.46 -9.32 14.73
N PHE A 52 -22.16 -10.11 13.90
CA PHE A 52 -23.49 -10.64 14.23
C PHE A 52 -23.39 -11.87 15.14
N ALA A 53 -24.01 -11.77 16.32
CA ALA A 53 -24.02 -12.81 17.34
C ALA A 53 -25.39 -12.87 18.04
N ASP A 54 -25.93 -14.08 18.21
CA ASP A 54 -27.18 -14.36 18.93
C ASP A 54 -28.40 -13.50 18.53
N GLY A 55 -28.51 -13.14 17.24
CA GLY A 55 -29.57 -12.29 16.71
C GLY A 55 -29.36 -10.79 16.96
N GLY A 56 -28.27 -10.42 17.64
CA GLY A 56 -27.80 -9.05 17.82
C GLY A 56 -26.78 -8.63 16.77
N TRP A 57 -26.83 -7.36 16.38
CA TRP A 57 -25.87 -6.73 15.49
C TRP A 57 -25.52 -5.33 15.99
N LEU A 58 -25.66 -4.29 15.18
CA LEU A 58 -25.32 -2.91 15.54
C LEU A 58 -26.27 -2.29 16.57
N SER A 59 -25.73 -1.43 17.43
CA SER A 59 -26.42 -0.77 18.55
C SER A 59 -27.39 0.36 18.17
N GLY A 60 -27.71 0.54 16.89
CA GLY A 60 -28.61 1.60 16.42
C GLY A 60 -27.94 2.95 16.18
N ASP A 61 -27.26 3.49 17.19
CA ASP A 61 -26.60 4.80 17.08
C ASP A 61 -25.16 4.71 16.55
N PRO A 62 -24.73 5.65 15.69
CA PRO A 62 -23.33 5.76 15.28
C PRO A 62 -22.49 6.26 16.45
N ALA A 63 -21.24 5.80 16.52
CA ALA A 63 -20.24 6.29 17.48
C ALA A 63 -19.94 7.78 17.24
N TRP A 64 -19.95 8.22 15.98
CA TRP A 64 -19.87 9.63 15.62
C TRP A 64 -20.48 9.89 14.25
N ARG A 65 -20.80 11.17 14.01
CA ARG A 65 -21.32 11.69 12.74
C ARG A 65 -20.47 12.87 12.27
N LYS A 66 -20.32 13.04 10.97
CA LYS A 66 -19.60 14.16 10.35
C LYS A 66 -20.34 14.66 9.11
N SER A 67 -20.32 15.97 8.89
CA SER A 67 -20.67 16.56 7.59
C SER A 67 -19.39 16.91 6.85
N LEU A 68 -19.16 16.25 5.73
CA LEU A 68 -18.07 16.49 4.80
C LEU A 68 -18.56 17.32 3.61
N PRO A 69 -17.64 17.89 2.82
CA PRO A 69 -17.97 18.50 1.54
C PRO A 69 -18.66 17.51 0.58
N VAL A 70 -19.51 18.01 -0.32
CA VAL A 70 -20.36 17.22 -1.23
C VAL A 70 -19.50 16.41 -2.21
N GLY A 71 -19.80 15.13 -2.39
CA GLY A 71 -19.05 14.26 -3.28
C GLY A 71 -19.59 12.83 -3.25
N SER A 72 -19.32 12.09 -4.33
CA SER A 72 -19.86 10.74 -4.53
C SER A 72 -18.80 9.64 -4.46
N GLY A 73 -17.52 10.02 -4.35
CA GLY A 73 -16.44 9.08 -4.07
C GLY A 73 -16.54 8.51 -2.66
N SER A 74 -16.13 7.25 -2.50
CA SER A 74 -16.01 6.64 -1.18
C SER A 74 -14.80 7.21 -0.43
N CYS A 75 -14.85 7.18 0.90
CA CYS A 75 -13.68 7.44 1.73
C CYS A 75 -12.72 6.24 1.71
N VAL A 76 -11.45 6.48 2.04
CA VAL A 76 -10.47 5.41 2.27
C VAL A 76 -9.88 5.56 3.66
N ILE A 77 -9.47 4.44 4.24
CA ILE A 77 -8.90 4.37 5.58
C ILE A 77 -7.49 3.80 5.49
N GLY A 78 -6.54 4.50 6.06
CA GLY A 78 -5.15 4.07 6.16
C GLY A 78 -4.50 4.62 7.41
N ARG A 79 -3.83 3.76 8.19
CA ARG A 79 -3.12 4.14 9.42
C ARG A 79 -4.01 4.91 10.39
N ASP A 80 -5.20 4.37 10.65
CA ASP A 80 -6.24 4.95 11.54
C ASP A 80 -6.77 6.34 11.12
N ARG A 81 -6.54 6.74 9.86
CA ARG A 81 -7.01 8.01 9.31
C ARG A 81 -8.00 7.76 8.19
N LEU A 82 -9.09 8.51 8.19
CA LEU A 82 -10.08 8.53 7.11
C LEU A 82 -9.79 9.70 6.17
N TYR A 83 -9.71 9.41 4.88
CA TYR A 83 -9.50 10.38 3.82
C TYR A 83 -10.73 10.46 2.92
N SER A 84 -11.21 11.67 2.67
CA SER A 84 -12.34 11.90 1.78
C SER A 84 -12.15 13.19 1.00
N LEU A 85 -12.45 13.16 -0.30
CA LEU A 85 -12.44 14.32 -1.19
C LEU A 85 -13.88 14.72 -1.49
N GLY A 86 -14.19 15.99 -1.32
CA GLY A 86 -15.49 16.55 -1.69
C GLY A 86 -15.37 17.98 -2.18
N TRP A 87 -16.48 18.63 -2.50
CA TRP A 87 -16.54 19.98 -3.01
C TRP A 87 -17.35 20.90 -2.09
N SER A 88 -16.82 22.09 -1.84
CA SER A 88 -17.50 23.15 -1.10
C SER A 88 -17.00 24.52 -1.55
N ASN A 89 -17.92 25.46 -1.76
CA ASN A 89 -17.62 26.89 -1.97
C ASN A 89 -16.55 27.16 -3.05
N GLY A 90 -16.67 26.52 -4.22
CA GLY A 90 -15.75 26.73 -5.35
C GLY A 90 -14.40 26.03 -5.20
N LYS A 91 -14.29 25.09 -4.26
CA LYS A 91 -13.07 24.33 -4.00
C LYS A 91 -13.38 22.84 -3.86
N GLU A 92 -12.49 22.01 -4.36
CA GLU A 92 -12.37 20.64 -3.88
C GLU A 92 -11.53 20.65 -2.59
N VAL A 93 -11.97 19.86 -1.61
CA VAL A 93 -11.47 19.84 -0.24
C VAL A 93 -11.19 18.39 0.13
N LEU A 94 -9.91 18.11 0.40
CA LEU A 94 -9.45 16.86 0.96
C LEU A 94 -9.50 16.95 2.48
N SER A 95 -10.26 16.08 3.11
CA SER A 95 -10.42 15.98 4.55
C SER A 95 -9.69 14.76 5.08
N CYS A 96 -8.86 14.95 6.11
CA CYS A 96 -8.29 13.87 6.91
C CYS A 96 -8.91 13.90 8.31
N LEU A 97 -9.54 12.81 8.69
CA LEU A 97 -10.13 12.63 10.01
C LEU A 97 -9.39 11.53 10.78
N ASP A 98 -9.44 11.62 12.10
CA ASP A 98 -9.20 10.47 12.96
C ASP A 98 -10.35 9.47 12.77
N ALA A 99 -10.04 8.23 12.37
CA ALA A 99 -11.06 7.26 11.98
C ALA A 99 -11.89 6.75 13.17
N ALA A 100 -11.36 6.83 14.39
CA ALA A 100 -12.04 6.36 15.60
C ALA A 100 -13.02 7.41 16.16
N THR A 101 -12.69 8.70 16.05
CA THR A 101 -13.41 9.81 16.69
C THR A 101 -14.14 10.73 15.70
N GLY A 102 -13.77 10.75 14.43
CA GLY A 102 -14.31 11.68 13.42
C GLY A 102 -13.78 13.12 13.56
N GLU A 103 -12.82 13.35 14.46
CA GLU A 103 -12.14 14.65 14.60
C GLU A 103 -11.34 14.96 13.34
N THR A 104 -11.40 16.21 12.89
CA THR A 104 -10.61 16.64 11.73
C THR A 104 -9.17 16.85 12.17
N LEU A 105 -8.25 16.10 11.57
CA LEU A 105 -6.82 16.22 11.81
C LEU A 105 -6.22 17.34 10.96
N TRP A 106 -6.55 17.35 9.67
CA TRP A 106 -6.15 18.40 8.74
C TRP A 106 -7.07 18.43 7.52
N THR A 107 -7.03 19.54 6.79
CA THR A 107 -7.70 19.70 5.50
C THR A 107 -6.77 20.35 4.49
N GLN A 108 -6.95 20.01 3.23
CA GLN A 108 -6.31 20.66 2.09
C GLN A 108 -7.39 21.06 1.09
N SER A 109 -7.19 22.13 0.33
CA SER A 109 -8.16 22.54 -0.68
C SER A 109 -7.52 23.26 -1.86
N TYR A 110 -8.21 23.24 -2.99
CA TYR A 110 -7.82 23.95 -4.20
C TYR A 110 -9.06 24.39 -4.97
N ALA A 111 -8.92 25.47 -5.75
CA ALA A 111 -10.00 25.96 -6.60
C ALA A 111 -10.38 24.90 -7.64
N ALA A 112 -11.66 24.59 -7.72
CA ALA A 112 -12.20 23.64 -8.67
C ALA A 112 -13.69 23.92 -8.91
N PRO A 113 -14.19 23.75 -10.15
CA PRO A 113 -15.62 23.84 -10.42
C PRO A 113 -16.37 22.69 -9.71
N LYS A 114 -17.67 22.88 -9.46
CA LYS A 114 -18.53 21.83 -8.86
C LYS A 114 -18.67 20.61 -9.76
N PHE A 115 -18.54 20.81 -11.08
CA PHE A 115 -18.69 19.78 -12.11
C PHE A 115 -17.46 19.84 -13.02
N GLY A 116 -17.15 18.75 -13.72
CA GLY A 116 -16.15 18.81 -14.80
C GLY A 116 -16.51 19.91 -15.82
N ARG A 117 -15.51 20.56 -16.39
CA ARG A 117 -15.69 21.68 -17.35
C ARG A 117 -16.50 21.33 -18.59
N HIS A 118 -16.55 20.04 -18.94
CA HIS A 118 -17.30 19.54 -20.09
C HIS A 118 -18.67 18.97 -19.74
N ALA A 119 -19.04 19.01 -18.46
CA ALA A 119 -20.16 18.26 -17.93
C ALA A 119 -21.51 18.70 -18.50
N ILE A 120 -22.41 17.74 -18.71
CA ILE A 120 -23.72 17.97 -19.33
C ILE A 120 -24.77 16.98 -18.81
N GLY A 121 -25.98 17.50 -18.57
CA GLY A 121 -27.12 16.77 -18.01
C GLY A 121 -26.98 16.46 -16.52
N ASP A 122 -28.08 16.15 -15.84
CA ASP A 122 -28.16 15.68 -14.44
C ASP A 122 -27.44 16.51 -13.36
N GLN A 123 -27.05 17.76 -13.65
CA GLN A 123 -26.36 18.68 -12.70
C GLN A 123 -27.23 19.13 -11.52
N THR A 124 -28.50 18.71 -11.48
CA THR A 124 -29.37 18.83 -10.31
C THR A 124 -29.23 17.63 -9.36
N MET A 125 -28.57 16.55 -9.78
CA MET A 125 -28.46 15.27 -9.06
C MET A 125 -27.04 14.92 -8.65
N TYR A 126 -26.00 15.19 -9.45
CA TYR A 126 -24.61 14.97 -9.01
C TYR A 126 -23.91 16.28 -8.67
N GLY A 127 -22.71 16.20 -8.09
CA GLY A 127 -21.84 17.35 -7.84
C GLY A 127 -20.62 16.96 -7.02
N GLY A 128 -19.52 17.67 -7.25
CA GLY A 128 -18.23 17.37 -6.63
C GLY A 128 -17.55 16.13 -7.23
N PRO A 129 -16.42 15.71 -6.64
CA PRO A 129 -15.65 14.56 -7.09
C PRO A 129 -16.38 13.24 -6.87
N SER A 130 -16.29 12.34 -7.85
CA SER A 130 -16.87 10.99 -7.79
C SER A 130 -15.82 9.89 -7.68
N ALA A 131 -14.56 10.16 -8.04
CA ALA A 131 -13.48 9.20 -7.89
C ALA A 131 -13.10 9.05 -6.41
N SER A 132 -13.06 7.81 -5.93
CA SER A 132 -12.56 7.50 -4.60
C SER A 132 -11.03 7.76 -4.55
N PRO A 133 -10.49 8.31 -3.46
CA PRO A 133 -9.03 8.42 -3.29
C PRO A 133 -8.36 7.05 -3.28
N GLU A 134 -7.06 7.01 -3.54
CA GLU A 134 -6.21 5.82 -3.49
C GLU A 134 -5.05 6.10 -2.52
N PHE A 135 -4.97 5.36 -1.42
CA PHE A 135 -3.90 5.49 -0.44
C PHE A 135 -2.82 4.44 -0.69
N ASP A 136 -1.55 4.85 -0.68
CA ASP A 136 -0.39 3.95 -0.73
C ASP A 136 0.24 3.85 0.67
N PRO A 137 -0.03 2.76 1.42
CA PRO A 137 0.53 2.57 2.75
C PRO A 137 2.06 2.50 2.76
N ALA A 138 2.71 2.14 1.65
CA ALA A 138 4.17 2.03 1.59
C ALA A 138 4.84 3.40 1.62
N THR A 139 4.23 4.41 1.00
CA THR A 139 4.82 5.76 0.89
C THR A 139 4.12 6.80 1.78
N GLY A 140 2.88 6.53 2.21
CA GLY A 140 2.00 7.56 2.77
C GLY A 140 1.52 8.57 1.73
N GLY A 141 1.62 8.23 0.44
CA GLY A 141 1.04 9.00 -0.65
C GLY A 141 -0.47 8.75 -0.71
N LEU A 142 -1.25 9.82 -0.82
CA LEU A 142 -2.67 9.75 -1.14
C LEU A 142 -2.90 10.36 -2.53
N TYR A 143 -3.55 9.63 -3.42
CA TYR A 143 -3.82 10.04 -4.79
C TYR A 143 -5.30 10.35 -4.95
N THR A 144 -5.60 11.51 -5.51
CA THR A 144 -6.98 11.96 -5.74
C THR A 144 -7.16 12.39 -7.18
N LEU A 145 -8.34 12.12 -7.73
CA LEU A 145 -8.75 12.62 -9.05
C LEU A 145 -10.03 13.45 -8.90
N GLY A 146 -9.91 14.76 -9.10
CA GLY A 146 -11.04 15.69 -9.05
C GLY A 146 -11.99 15.55 -10.24
N ALA A 147 -13.22 16.06 -10.11
CA ALA A 147 -14.23 16.01 -11.18
C ALA A 147 -13.76 16.70 -12.47
N ASP A 148 -12.94 17.74 -12.33
CA ASP A 148 -12.35 18.51 -13.43
C ASP A 148 -10.92 18.06 -13.79
N GLY A 149 -10.57 16.80 -13.53
CA GLY A 149 -9.32 16.19 -13.99
C GLY A 149 -8.09 16.54 -13.17
N GLU A 150 -8.26 17.07 -11.97
CA GLU A 150 -7.17 17.38 -11.03
C GLU A 150 -6.63 16.08 -10.41
N LEU A 151 -5.62 15.48 -11.05
CA LEU A 151 -4.87 14.34 -10.51
C LEU A 151 -3.77 14.85 -9.59
N ARG A 152 -3.79 14.46 -8.31
CA ARG A 152 -2.90 15.00 -7.28
C ARG A 152 -2.33 13.92 -6.38
N CYS A 153 -1.11 14.11 -5.93
CA CYS A 153 -0.48 13.33 -4.86
C CYS A 153 -0.27 14.21 -3.62
N TRP A 154 -0.70 13.69 -2.48
CA TRP A 154 -0.61 14.34 -1.18
C TRP A 154 0.23 13.50 -0.22
N ASN A 155 1.13 14.13 0.51
CA ASN A 155 1.93 13.47 1.53
C ASN A 155 1.15 13.47 2.86
N THR A 156 0.56 12.34 3.23
CA THR A 156 -0.24 12.24 4.46
C THR A 156 0.61 12.27 5.73
N ASN A 157 1.91 12.00 5.63
CA ASN A 157 2.87 12.11 6.73
C ASN A 157 3.25 13.58 7.03
N ALA A 158 2.88 14.50 6.14
CA ALA A 158 3.13 15.93 6.26
C ALA A 158 1.84 16.72 6.08
N ASP A 159 0.78 16.32 6.80
CA ASP A 159 -0.52 16.99 6.85
C ASP A 159 -1.15 17.27 5.47
N GLY A 160 -0.95 16.32 4.55
CA GLY A 160 -1.47 16.42 3.20
C GLY A 160 -0.75 17.43 2.32
N LYS A 161 0.50 17.81 2.60
CA LYS A 161 1.26 18.69 1.70
C LYS A 161 1.28 18.11 0.28
N LEU A 162 0.99 18.97 -0.70
CA LEU A 162 1.00 18.61 -2.12
C LEU A 162 2.42 18.18 -2.53
N VAL A 163 2.52 17.03 -3.20
CA VAL A 163 3.78 16.52 -3.78
C VAL A 163 3.87 16.91 -5.24
N TRP A 164 2.86 16.55 -6.04
CA TRP A 164 2.76 16.88 -7.46
C TRP A 164 1.29 16.92 -7.89
N ARG A 165 1.01 17.56 -9.03
CA ARG A 165 -0.33 17.61 -9.64
C ARG A 165 -0.29 17.70 -11.15
N TRP A 166 -1.39 17.25 -11.77
CA TRP A 166 -1.72 17.45 -13.17
C TRP A 166 -3.20 17.81 -13.31
N ASN A 167 -3.52 18.63 -14.30
CA ASN A 167 -4.89 18.70 -14.82
C ASN A 167 -4.94 17.88 -16.12
N LEU A 168 -5.67 16.78 -16.14
CA LEU A 168 -5.70 15.84 -17.26
C LEU A 168 -6.31 16.44 -18.53
N TYR A 169 -7.32 17.32 -18.40
CA TYR A 169 -7.89 18.02 -19.55
C TYR A 169 -6.85 18.95 -20.20
N ASP A 170 -6.14 19.73 -19.40
CA ASP A 170 -5.16 20.70 -19.89
C ASP A 170 -3.90 20.00 -20.44
N GLU A 171 -3.35 19.05 -19.69
CA GLU A 171 -2.09 18.39 -20.05
C GLU A 171 -2.23 17.52 -21.30
N TYR A 172 -3.35 16.81 -21.43
CA TYR A 172 -3.57 15.84 -22.51
C TYR A 172 -4.59 16.29 -23.56
N GLN A 173 -5.05 17.54 -23.48
CA GLN A 173 -6.01 18.14 -24.42
C GLN A 173 -7.26 17.27 -24.60
N VAL A 174 -7.77 16.73 -23.50
CA VAL A 174 -8.94 15.85 -23.50
C VAL A 174 -10.18 16.69 -23.78
N GLY A 175 -10.92 16.33 -24.83
CA GLY A 175 -12.17 17.00 -25.17
C GLY A 175 -13.37 16.42 -24.42
N ARG A 176 -14.54 17.04 -24.59
CA ARG A 176 -15.82 16.47 -24.14
C ARG A 176 -16.02 15.08 -24.77
N ARG A 177 -16.53 14.13 -23.98
CA ARG A 177 -16.89 12.81 -24.49
C ARG A 177 -17.94 12.91 -25.60
N PRO A 178 -17.80 12.15 -26.70
CA PRO A 178 -18.79 12.16 -27.77
C PRO A 178 -20.08 11.45 -27.35
N ASP A 179 -21.15 11.69 -28.09
CA ASP A 179 -22.41 10.96 -27.91
C ASP A 179 -22.19 9.46 -28.17
N VAL A 180 -22.73 8.66 -27.26
CA VAL A 180 -22.71 7.20 -27.30
C VAL A 180 -24.05 6.64 -26.87
N GLY A 181 -24.50 5.63 -27.60
CA GLY A 181 -25.81 5.03 -27.38
C GLY A 181 -26.92 5.80 -28.11
N ARG A 182 -28.14 5.69 -27.57
CA ARG A 182 -29.38 6.18 -28.18
C ARG A 182 -30.00 7.36 -27.43
N ARG A 183 -29.42 7.72 -26.27
CA ARG A 183 -29.93 8.77 -25.39
C ARG A 183 -29.07 10.01 -25.47
N SER A 184 -29.59 11.14 -24.98
CA SER A 184 -28.86 12.40 -25.01
C SER A 184 -27.56 12.31 -24.22
N LEU A 185 -26.49 12.91 -24.76
CA LEU A 185 -25.18 12.96 -24.13
C LEU A 185 -25.25 13.34 -22.64
N ARG A 186 -24.47 12.61 -21.85
CA ARG A 186 -24.13 12.94 -20.47
C ARG A 186 -22.62 12.91 -20.32
N ASP A 187 -22.10 13.82 -19.51
CA ASP A 187 -20.70 13.84 -19.12
C ASP A 187 -20.63 14.26 -17.66
N TYR A 188 -20.07 13.40 -16.81
CA TYR A 188 -19.96 13.61 -15.36
C TYR A 188 -18.53 14.01 -14.95
N GLY A 189 -17.63 14.30 -15.91
CA GLY A 189 -16.23 14.57 -15.63
C GLY A 189 -15.42 13.30 -15.39
N TYR A 190 -14.41 13.34 -14.53
CA TYR A 190 -13.65 12.15 -14.15
C TYR A 190 -14.28 11.47 -12.92
N THR A 191 -14.57 10.17 -13.05
CA THR A 191 -15.24 9.36 -12.02
C THR A 191 -14.38 8.19 -11.55
N THR A 192 -13.35 7.83 -12.30
CA THR A 192 -12.60 6.59 -12.14
C THR A 192 -11.59 6.69 -11.01
N ALA A 193 -11.70 5.80 -10.01
CA ALA A 193 -10.71 5.72 -8.94
C ALA A 193 -9.31 5.39 -9.50
N PRO A 194 -8.25 6.11 -9.07
CA PRO A 194 -6.87 5.77 -9.42
C PRO A 194 -6.47 4.38 -8.90
N LEU A 195 -5.52 3.74 -9.58
CA LEU A 195 -4.96 2.44 -9.18
C LEU A 195 -3.45 2.58 -8.91
N VAL A 196 -3.01 2.34 -7.67
CA VAL A 196 -1.59 2.17 -7.37
C VAL A 196 -1.17 0.73 -7.69
N GLN A 197 -0.17 0.57 -8.57
CA GLN A 197 0.46 -0.71 -8.88
C GLN A 197 1.97 -0.52 -8.93
N GLY A 198 2.69 -1.11 -7.97
CA GLY A 198 4.14 -0.96 -7.84
C GLY A 198 4.55 0.51 -7.66
N ASP A 199 5.31 1.03 -8.62
CA ASP A 199 5.79 2.42 -8.64
C ASP A 199 4.88 3.38 -9.41
N ALA A 200 3.75 2.88 -9.95
CA ALA A 200 2.83 3.61 -10.79
C ALA A 200 1.50 3.92 -10.09
N VAL A 201 0.93 5.08 -10.42
CA VAL A 201 -0.49 5.40 -10.30
C VAL A 201 -1.07 5.39 -11.71
N ILE A 202 -2.03 4.51 -11.94
CA ILE A 202 -2.71 4.30 -13.22
C ILE A 202 -4.07 4.99 -13.16
N VAL A 203 -4.38 5.80 -14.17
CA VAL A 203 -5.68 6.50 -14.29
C VAL A 203 -6.22 6.41 -15.71
N GLU A 204 -7.54 6.52 -15.81
CA GLU A 204 -8.27 6.63 -17.07
C GLU A 204 -8.29 8.09 -17.52
N VAL A 205 -7.39 8.44 -18.45
CA VAL A 205 -7.24 9.78 -19.01
C VAL A 205 -8.19 10.00 -20.20
N GLY A 206 -8.40 8.98 -21.03
CA GLY A 206 -9.28 9.10 -22.19
C GLY A 206 -8.75 9.99 -23.32
N ALA A 207 -7.43 10.17 -23.42
CA ALA A 207 -6.80 11.04 -24.40
C ALA A 207 -6.52 10.32 -25.73
N LYS A 208 -6.34 11.10 -26.80
CA LYS A 208 -5.93 10.58 -28.11
C LYS A 208 -4.51 10.00 -28.13
N THR A 209 -3.70 10.28 -27.10
CA THR A 209 -2.38 9.69 -26.89
C THR A 209 -2.39 8.43 -26.01
N GLY A 210 -3.55 8.06 -25.47
CA GLY A 210 -3.75 6.86 -24.66
C GLY A 210 -4.96 7.00 -23.72
N CYS A 211 -5.76 5.95 -23.59
CA CYS A 211 -6.91 5.88 -22.69
C CYS A 211 -6.47 5.72 -21.23
N LEU A 212 -5.67 4.70 -20.92
CA LEU A 212 -5.03 4.52 -19.63
C LEU A 212 -3.62 5.10 -19.65
N MET A 213 -3.21 5.77 -18.58
CA MET A 213 -1.83 6.22 -18.42
C MET A 213 -1.34 5.93 -17.01
N ALA A 214 -0.07 5.58 -16.91
CA ALA A 214 0.63 5.45 -15.64
C ALA A 214 1.54 6.64 -15.37
N PHE A 215 1.56 7.06 -14.12
CA PHE A 215 2.39 8.12 -13.59
C PHE A 215 3.23 7.57 -12.45
N HIS A 216 4.51 7.94 -12.40
CA HIS A 216 5.36 7.56 -11.29
C HIS A 216 4.83 8.17 -9.99
N LYS A 217 4.51 7.32 -9.02
CA LYS A 217 3.70 7.67 -7.86
C LYS A 217 4.33 8.78 -7.00
N LEU A 218 5.66 8.88 -6.96
CA LEU A 218 6.37 9.91 -6.19
C LEU A 218 6.62 11.22 -6.94
N THR A 219 6.62 11.22 -8.27
CA THR A 219 7.08 12.38 -9.07
C THR A 219 6.02 12.92 -10.02
N GLY A 220 4.97 12.14 -10.30
CA GLY A 220 3.96 12.46 -11.28
C GLY A 220 4.46 12.35 -12.73
N LYS A 221 5.69 11.92 -12.98
CA LYS A 221 6.17 11.76 -14.37
C LYS A 221 5.43 10.62 -15.06
N ARG A 222 4.88 10.85 -16.25
CA ARG A 222 4.25 9.79 -17.04
C ARG A 222 5.27 8.68 -17.37
N LEU A 223 4.91 7.44 -17.04
CA LEU A 223 5.70 6.24 -17.30
C LEU A 223 5.33 5.62 -18.66
N TRP A 224 4.04 5.47 -18.91
CA TRP A 224 3.51 4.92 -20.17
C TRP A 224 2.09 5.43 -20.43
N ALA A 225 1.65 5.25 -21.68
CA ALA A 225 0.28 5.47 -22.12
C ALA A 225 -0.17 4.23 -22.90
N SER A 226 -1.43 3.83 -22.75
CA SER A 226 -1.96 2.64 -23.40
C SER A 226 -2.01 2.79 -24.92
N GLN A 227 -1.89 1.68 -25.64
CA GLN A 227 -2.11 1.62 -27.08
C GLN A 227 -3.54 2.01 -27.47
N SER A 228 -4.53 1.59 -26.68
CA SER A 228 -5.92 2.03 -26.86
C SER A 228 -6.03 3.54 -26.64
N ARG A 229 -6.82 4.18 -27.51
CA ARG A 229 -7.09 5.64 -27.54
C ARG A 229 -8.58 5.93 -27.36
N ASP A 230 -9.30 4.97 -26.80
CA ASP A 230 -10.69 5.16 -26.41
C ASP A 230 -10.81 6.36 -25.47
N GLU A 231 -11.92 7.08 -25.59
CA GLU A 231 -12.30 8.05 -24.56
C GLU A 231 -12.59 7.34 -23.24
N ALA A 232 -12.39 8.05 -22.13
CA ALA A 232 -12.70 7.54 -20.81
C ALA A 232 -14.22 7.28 -20.68
N GLY A 233 -14.61 6.24 -19.96
CA GLY A 233 -15.99 6.01 -19.55
C GLY A 233 -16.36 6.82 -18.29
N HIS A 234 -17.52 6.51 -17.73
CA HIS A 234 -17.88 6.85 -16.35
C HIS A 234 -17.83 5.59 -15.48
N THR A 235 -16.65 4.97 -15.37
CA THR A 235 -16.47 3.74 -14.60
C THR A 235 -16.00 4.03 -13.18
N GLY A 236 -16.26 3.09 -12.26
CA GLY A 236 -15.88 3.23 -10.85
C GLY A 236 -14.37 3.12 -10.59
N GLY A 237 -13.65 2.28 -11.36
CA GLY A 237 -12.21 2.09 -11.13
C GLY A 237 -11.53 1.19 -12.15
N VAL A 238 -10.20 1.20 -12.11
CA VAL A 238 -9.32 0.26 -12.84
C VAL A 238 -9.01 -0.92 -11.93
N VAL A 239 -9.09 -2.15 -12.45
CA VAL A 239 -8.83 -3.37 -11.66
C VAL A 239 -7.65 -4.17 -12.18
N PRO A 240 -6.78 -4.71 -11.31
CA PRO A 240 -5.75 -5.65 -11.72
C PRO A 240 -6.35 -6.99 -12.13
N ILE A 241 -5.74 -7.65 -13.12
CA ILE A 241 -6.07 -9.01 -13.56
C ILE A 241 -4.79 -9.71 -14.01
N THR A 242 -4.67 -11.01 -13.75
CA THR A 242 -3.54 -11.82 -14.25
C THR A 242 -4.01 -12.70 -15.39
N VAL A 243 -3.39 -12.55 -16.57
CA VAL A 243 -3.77 -13.27 -17.79
C VAL A 243 -2.60 -14.17 -18.21
N ALA A 244 -2.76 -15.49 -18.09
CA ALA A 244 -1.71 -16.46 -18.40
C ALA A 244 -0.34 -16.13 -17.72
N GLY A 245 -0.39 -15.69 -16.47
CA GLY A 245 0.79 -15.29 -15.69
C GLY A 245 1.28 -13.85 -15.94
N VAL A 246 0.69 -13.13 -16.89
CA VAL A 246 1.03 -11.74 -17.20
C VAL A 246 0.18 -10.79 -16.35
N PRO A 247 0.77 -9.84 -15.61
CA PRO A 247 0.03 -8.81 -14.90
C PRO A 247 -0.59 -7.81 -15.89
N CYS A 248 -1.88 -7.57 -15.74
CA CYS A 248 -2.68 -6.70 -16.60
C CYS A 248 -3.60 -5.80 -15.75
N ALA A 249 -4.18 -4.77 -16.38
CA ALA A 249 -5.25 -3.95 -15.82
C ALA A 249 -6.46 -3.96 -16.76
N ALA A 250 -7.66 -3.97 -16.19
CA ALA A 250 -8.92 -3.90 -16.92
C ALA A 250 -9.73 -2.65 -16.50
N VAL A 251 -10.41 -2.04 -17.47
CA VAL A 251 -11.29 -0.87 -17.26
C VAL A 251 -12.40 -0.85 -18.31
N LEU A 252 -13.58 -0.34 -17.97
CA LEU A 252 -14.63 -0.03 -18.95
C LEU A 252 -14.44 1.40 -19.45
N THR A 253 -13.97 1.51 -20.69
CA THR A 253 -13.85 2.79 -21.42
C THR A 253 -15.23 3.27 -21.88
N LEU A 254 -15.27 4.36 -22.66
CA LEU A 254 -16.51 4.84 -23.27
C LEU A 254 -17.22 3.78 -24.14
N ARG A 255 -16.47 2.87 -24.78
CA ARG A 255 -16.98 1.98 -25.82
C ARG A 255 -16.65 0.51 -25.62
N ASN A 256 -15.69 0.19 -24.77
CA ASN A 256 -15.14 -1.14 -24.65
C ASN A 256 -14.82 -1.47 -23.20
N LEU A 257 -14.83 -2.76 -22.86
CA LEU A 257 -13.87 -3.26 -21.89
C LEU A 257 -12.49 -3.25 -22.54
N LEU A 258 -11.53 -2.60 -21.89
CA LEU A 258 -10.12 -2.59 -22.25
C LEU A 258 -9.32 -3.38 -21.24
N VAL A 259 -8.44 -4.27 -21.71
CA VAL A 259 -7.40 -4.92 -20.89
C VAL A 259 -6.03 -4.59 -21.46
N VAL A 260 -5.12 -4.09 -20.62
CA VAL A 260 -3.74 -3.74 -21.00
C VAL A 260 -2.71 -4.47 -20.14
N ARG A 261 -1.53 -4.72 -20.69
CA ARG A 261 -0.38 -5.28 -19.97
C ARG A 261 0.23 -4.27 -19.01
N LEU A 262 0.80 -4.77 -17.92
CA LEU A 262 1.52 -3.97 -16.91
C LEU A 262 2.98 -4.41 -16.72
N ASP A 263 3.39 -5.52 -17.33
CA ASP A 263 4.75 -6.02 -17.23
C ASP A 263 5.75 -5.18 -18.04
N GLU A 264 7.00 -5.24 -17.60
CA GLU A 264 8.09 -4.44 -18.16
C GLU A 264 8.31 -4.74 -19.65
N GLY A 265 8.56 -3.68 -20.43
CA GLY A 265 8.71 -3.76 -21.89
C GLY A 265 7.39 -3.79 -22.66
N HIS A 266 6.27 -4.18 -22.03
CA HIS A 266 4.95 -4.30 -22.67
C HIS A 266 3.88 -3.41 -22.03
N ALA A 267 4.23 -2.60 -21.04
CA ALA A 267 3.26 -1.81 -20.29
C ALA A 267 2.42 -0.89 -21.20
N GLY A 268 1.10 -0.98 -21.07
CA GLY A 268 0.13 -0.25 -21.89
C GLY A 268 -0.23 -0.93 -23.22
N GLU A 269 0.40 -2.05 -23.59
CA GLU A 269 -0.03 -2.84 -24.75
C GLU A 269 -1.41 -3.44 -24.54
N THR A 270 -2.27 -3.36 -25.56
CA THR A 270 -3.64 -3.88 -25.49
C THR A 270 -3.63 -5.40 -25.57
N VAL A 271 -4.17 -6.06 -24.54
CA VAL A 271 -4.41 -7.52 -24.51
C VAL A 271 -5.76 -7.87 -25.09
N ALA A 272 -6.80 -7.13 -24.69
CA ALA A 272 -8.16 -7.41 -25.10
C ALA A 272 -8.97 -6.13 -25.22
N LEU A 273 -9.88 -6.16 -26.20
CA LEU A 273 -11.00 -5.24 -26.32
C LEU A 273 -12.28 -6.07 -26.43
N PHE A 274 -13.32 -5.68 -25.71
CA PHE A 274 -14.66 -6.24 -25.87
C PHE A 274 -15.67 -5.09 -25.97
N PRO A 275 -16.40 -4.94 -27.10
CA PRO A 275 -17.36 -3.86 -27.28
C PRO A 275 -18.44 -3.84 -26.19
N TRP A 276 -18.56 -2.71 -25.51
CA TRP A 276 -19.50 -2.47 -24.43
C TRP A 276 -19.81 -0.97 -24.30
N ALA A 277 -20.72 -0.48 -25.14
CA ALA A 277 -21.10 0.93 -25.18
C ALA A 277 -22.50 1.12 -24.57
N THR A 278 -22.58 1.96 -23.54
CA THR A 278 -23.83 2.25 -22.84
C THR A 278 -24.44 3.59 -23.25
N ASP A 279 -25.76 3.71 -23.06
CA ASP A 279 -26.37 5.04 -23.00
C ASP A 279 -25.69 5.86 -21.89
N TYR A 280 -25.51 7.16 -22.14
CA TYR A 280 -24.88 8.12 -21.21
C TYR A 280 -23.41 7.84 -20.86
N ALA A 281 -22.75 6.91 -21.56
CA ALA A 281 -21.41 6.44 -21.19
C ALA A 281 -21.31 5.83 -19.78
N ASN A 282 -22.46 5.47 -19.18
CA ASN A 282 -22.52 5.00 -17.80
C ASN A 282 -22.12 3.52 -17.68
N ASN A 283 -20.82 3.31 -17.62
CA ASN A 283 -20.18 2.04 -17.29
C ASN A 283 -19.78 1.98 -15.80
N ILE A 284 -20.70 2.41 -14.93
CA ILE A 284 -20.44 2.70 -13.51
C ILE A 284 -19.88 1.49 -12.74
N PRO A 285 -20.47 0.28 -12.84
CA PRO A 285 -19.95 -0.89 -12.15
C PRO A 285 -18.51 -1.19 -12.57
N THR A 286 -17.61 -1.30 -11.60
CA THR A 286 -16.23 -1.73 -11.83
C THR A 286 -16.21 -3.21 -12.24
N PRO A 287 -15.39 -3.64 -13.22
CA PRO A 287 -15.27 -5.05 -13.55
C PRO A 287 -14.89 -5.90 -12.32
N ALA A 288 -15.58 -7.02 -12.13
CA ALA A 288 -15.27 -7.96 -11.05
C ALA A 288 -14.38 -9.08 -11.58
N VAL A 289 -13.23 -9.34 -10.96
CA VAL A 289 -12.19 -10.25 -11.48
C VAL A 289 -12.06 -11.48 -10.59
N GLN A 290 -11.94 -12.66 -11.20
CA GLN A 290 -11.49 -13.89 -10.55
C GLN A 290 -10.58 -14.67 -11.51
N GLY A 291 -9.30 -14.79 -11.15
CA GLY A 291 -8.28 -15.37 -12.02
C GLY A 291 -8.09 -14.54 -13.29
N ASP A 292 -8.19 -15.20 -14.45
CA ASP A 292 -8.12 -14.59 -15.79
C ASP A 292 -9.52 -14.35 -16.40
N SER A 293 -10.57 -14.40 -15.58
CA SER A 293 -11.95 -14.13 -15.98
C SER A 293 -12.49 -12.92 -15.24
N LEU A 294 -13.44 -12.22 -15.85
CA LEU A 294 -14.08 -11.06 -15.26
C LEU A 294 -15.56 -10.95 -15.63
N LEU A 295 -16.29 -10.14 -14.87
CA LEU A 295 -17.67 -9.75 -15.13
C LEU A 295 -17.78 -8.27 -15.46
N ILE A 296 -18.61 -7.96 -16.45
CA ILE A 296 -19.08 -6.61 -16.75
C ILE A 296 -20.61 -6.58 -16.77
N THR A 297 -21.20 -5.47 -16.34
CA THR A 297 -22.67 -5.31 -16.24
C THR A 297 -23.10 -3.88 -16.48
N SER A 298 -24.27 -3.67 -17.08
CA SER A 298 -24.88 -2.34 -17.24
C SER A 298 -26.39 -2.40 -17.45
N SER A 299 -27.15 -1.47 -16.83
CA SER A 299 -28.61 -1.37 -17.01
C SER A 299 -29.06 -0.33 -18.04
N TYR A 300 -28.19 0.58 -18.48
CA TYR A 300 -28.57 1.80 -19.22
C TYR A 300 -29.13 1.57 -20.63
N ASN A 301 -28.75 0.46 -21.27
CA ASN A 301 -29.23 0.01 -22.57
C ASN A 301 -29.02 -1.50 -22.80
N HIS A 302 -28.11 -2.12 -22.05
CA HIS A 302 -27.87 -3.57 -22.08
C HIS A 302 -28.92 -4.33 -21.26
N GLY A 303 -29.04 -4.04 -19.97
CA GLY A 303 -29.86 -4.85 -19.06
C GLY A 303 -29.25 -6.25 -18.83
N GLN A 304 -27.93 -6.37 -18.95
CA GLN A 304 -27.22 -7.64 -18.95
C GLN A 304 -25.93 -7.59 -18.12
N ILE A 305 -25.53 -8.77 -17.66
CA ILE A 305 -24.25 -9.09 -17.04
C ILE A 305 -23.59 -10.21 -17.84
N VAL A 306 -22.27 -10.09 -18.06
CA VAL A 306 -21.52 -10.95 -18.98
C VAL A 306 -20.23 -11.40 -18.31
N LYS A 307 -19.97 -12.71 -18.32
CA LYS A 307 -18.68 -13.29 -17.95
C LYS A 307 -17.80 -13.42 -19.16
N LEU A 308 -16.61 -12.84 -19.06
CA LEU A 308 -15.58 -12.89 -20.08
C LEU A 308 -14.36 -13.65 -19.54
N LYS A 309 -13.81 -14.53 -20.36
CA LYS A 309 -12.48 -15.11 -20.18
C LYS A 309 -11.49 -14.26 -20.96
N ILE A 310 -10.46 -13.78 -20.31
CA ILE A 310 -9.40 -13.01 -20.93
C ILE A 310 -8.22 -13.92 -21.23
N THR A 311 -7.68 -13.80 -22.43
CA THR A 311 -6.47 -14.49 -22.89
C THR A 311 -5.53 -13.46 -23.50
N LEU A 312 -4.27 -13.84 -23.74
CA LEU A 312 -3.34 -12.96 -24.47
C LEU A 312 -3.75 -12.72 -25.94
N GLN A 313 -4.80 -13.40 -26.42
CA GLN A 313 -5.37 -13.25 -27.77
C GLN A 313 -6.67 -12.44 -27.77
N GLY A 314 -7.14 -11.96 -26.62
CA GLY A 314 -8.36 -11.16 -26.50
C GLY A 314 -9.36 -11.71 -25.48
N ALA A 315 -10.58 -11.17 -25.51
CA ALA A 315 -11.67 -11.55 -24.63
C ALA A 315 -12.62 -12.54 -25.32
N LYS A 316 -13.05 -13.56 -24.58
CA LYS A 316 -14.06 -14.53 -25.01
C LYS A 316 -15.25 -14.50 -24.06
N GLU A 317 -16.45 -14.31 -24.61
CA GLU A 317 -17.68 -14.47 -23.85
C GLU A 317 -17.89 -15.93 -23.44
N ILE A 318 -18.12 -16.15 -22.15
CA ILE A 318 -18.42 -17.46 -21.56
C ILE A 318 -19.92 -17.62 -21.41
N TRP A 319 -20.57 -16.64 -20.80
CA TRP A 319 -22.02 -16.57 -20.70
C TRP A 319 -22.50 -15.12 -20.57
N ARG A 320 -23.80 -14.95 -20.80
CA ARG A 320 -24.54 -13.70 -20.67
C ARG A 320 -25.90 -14.00 -20.03
N ALA A 321 -26.32 -13.13 -19.13
CA ALA A 321 -27.60 -13.26 -18.44
C ALA A 321 -28.40 -11.94 -18.52
N ASP A 322 -29.72 -12.05 -18.60
CA ASP A 322 -30.68 -10.93 -18.55
C ASP A 322 -30.91 -10.47 -17.11
N ALA A 323 -29.81 -10.14 -16.44
CA ALA A 323 -29.73 -9.52 -15.12
C ALA A 323 -28.71 -8.38 -15.21
N ALA A 324 -28.86 -7.33 -14.40
CA ALA A 324 -27.92 -6.23 -14.42
C ALA A 324 -27.83 -5.50 -13.10
N SER A 325 -26.67 -4.90 -12.89
CA SER A 325 -26.48 -3.75 -12.03
C SER A 325 -26.33 -2.48 -12.86
N GLY A 326 -26.96 -1.40 -12.41
CA GLY A 326 -26.76 -0.06 -12.96
C GLY A 326 -25.61 0.69 -12.28
N VAL A 327 -25.28 0.37 -11.02
CA VAL A 327 -24.26 1.12 -10.26
C VAL A 327 -23.36 0.24 -9.38
N CYS A 328 -23.91 -0.77 -8.70
CA CYS A 328 -23.14 -1.63 -7.80
C CYS A 328 -22.16 -2.48 -8.59
N SER A 329 -20.87 -2.40 -8.25
CA SER A 329 -19.86 -3.35 -8.73
C SER A 329 -20.19 -4.73 -8.16
N PRO A 330 -20.19 -5.81 -8.98
CA PRO A 330 -20.43 -7.15 -8.45
C PRO A 330 -19.25 -7.65 -7.58
N VAL A 331 -19.57 -8.42 -6.54
CA VAL A 331 -18.58 -9.18 -5.75
C VAL A 331 -18.69 -10.66 -6.06
N ILE A 332 -17.56 -11.30 -6.32
CA ILE A 332 -17.48 -12.75 -6.58
C ILE A 332 -17.00 -13.43 -5.31
N HIS A 333 -17.77 -14.38 -4.77
CA HIS A 333 -17.41 -15.11 -3.56
C HIS A 333 -17.91 -16.56 -3.65
N GLN A 334 -17.01 -17.52 -3.43
CA GLN A 334 -17.30 -18.95 -3.36
C GLN A 334 -18.24 -19.48 -4.47
N GLY A 335 -17.91 -19.20 -5.73
CA GLY A 335 -18.69 -19.68 -6.87
C GLY A 335 -20.00 -18.93 -7.13
N HIS A 336 -20.23 -17.83 -6.42
CA HIS A 336 -21.42 -16.99 -6.58
C HIS A 336 -21.04 -15.52 -6.81
N VAL A 337 -21.97 -14.77 -7.36
CA VAL A 337 -21.82 -13.35 -7.69
C VAL A 337 -22.94 -12.57 -7.04
N TYR A 338 -22.62 -11.52 -6.28
CA TYR A 338 -23.59 -10.70 -5.57
C TYR A 338 -23.49 -9.24 -5.98
N TRP A 339 -24.63 -8.54 -6.00
CA TRP A 339 -24.69 -7.08 -6.14
C TRP A 339 -25.99 -6.53 -5.54
N ALA A 340 -25.97 -5.23 -5.22
CA ALA A 340 -27.08 -4.50 -4.60
C ALA A 340 -27.56 -3.36 -5.53
N TRP A 341 -28.63 -3.62 -6.29
CA TRP A 341 -29.24 -2.65 -7.21
C TRP A 341 -30.73 -2.92 -7.36
N ARG A 342 -31.61 -2.04 -6.86
CA ARG A 342 -33.06 -2.23 -6.70
C ARG A 342 -33.45 -3.34 -5.71
N GLY A 343 -32.74 -4.46 -5.73
CA GLY A 343 -32.72 -5.51 -4.73
C GLY A 343 -31.29 -6.03 -4.52
N VAL A 344 -31.16 -7.12 -3.79
CA VAL A 344 -29.93 -7.90 -3.65
C VAL A 344 -30.08 -9.15 -4.50
N HIS A 345 -29.08 -9.41 -5.32
CA HIS A 345 -29.12 -10.48 -6.31
C HIS A 345 -27.95 -11.44 -6.10
N CYS A 346 -28.17 -12.71 -6.43
CA CYS A 346 -27.15 -13.74 -6.46
C CYS A 346 -27.24 -14.53 -7.77
N LEU A 347 -26.10 -14.66 -8.46
CA LEU A 347 -25.93 -15.56 -9.61
C LEU A 347 -24.90 -16.64 -9.30
N ASP A 348 -25.05 -17.79 -9.94
CA ASP A 348 -24.00 -18.79 -10.05
C ASP A 348 -22.90 -18.30 -11.00
N TRP A 349 -21.64 -18.33 -10.54
CA TRP A 349 -20.48 -17.82 -11.27
C TRP A 349 -20.20 -18.59 -12.56
N GLU A 350 -20.49 -19.89 -12.60
CA GLU A 350 -20.14 -20.73 -13.76
C GLU A 350 -21.19 -20.66 -14.87
N THR A 351 -22.45 -20.51 -14.51
CA THR A 351 -23.59 -20.62 -15.44
C THR A 351 -24.30 -19.30 -15.70
N GLY A 352 -24.13 -18.30 -14.84
CA GLY A 352 -24.86 -17.02 -14.92
C GLY A 352 -26.35 -17.16 -14.60
N ARG A 353 -26.77 -18.25 -13.94
CA ARG A 353 -28.16 -18.45 -13.51
C ARG A 353 -28.41 -17.76 -12.18
N ILE A 354 -29.56 -17.13 -12.04
CA ILE A 354 -30.00 -16.56 -10.76
C ILE A 354 -30.20 -17.69 -9.74
N CYS A 355 -29.50 -17.60 -8.62
CA CYS A 355 -29.69 -18.47 -7.45
C CYS A 355 -30.87 -17.95 -6.62
N TRP A 356 -30.85 -16.65 -6.30
CA TRP A 356 -31.91 -15.97 -5.58
C TRP A 356 -31.85 -14.46 -5.80
N GLU A 357 -32.97 -13.80 -5.51
CA GLU A 357 -33.11 -12.35 -5.46
C GLU A 357 -34.00 -11.97 -4.27
N GLY A 358 -33.78 -10.80 -3.67
CA GLY A 358 -34.60 -10.32 -2.58
C GLY A 358 -34.22 -8.94 -2.06
N GLY A 359 -34.75 -8.57 -0.89
CA GLY A 359 -34.47 -7.27 -0.28
C GLY A 359 -35.03 -6.07 -1.04
N ARG A 360 -34.75 -4.87 -0.54
CA ARG A 360 -35.09 -3.58 -1.18
C ARG A 360 -33.99 -2.57 -0.91
N VAL A 361 -33.17 -2.33 -1.93
CA VAL A 361 -31.98 -1.47 -1.82
C VAL A 361 -32.26 -0.04 -2.30
N GLY A 362 -33.16 0.14 -3.27
CA GLY A 362 -33.31 1.40 -3.99
C GLY A 362 -32.44 1.45 -5.24
N ALA A 363 -32.35 2.59 -5.92
CA ALA A 363 -31.69 2.64 -7.24
C ALA A 363 -30.17 2.40 -7.14
N PRO A 364 -29.43 3.05 -6.22
CA PRO A 364 -28.07 2.68 -5.87
C PRO A 364 -27.93 1.81 -4.63
N GLY A 365 -26.81 1.08 -4.57
CA GLY A 365 -26.39 0.34 -3.40
C GLY A 365 -24.98 -0.21 -3.60
N SER A 366 -24.37 -0.67 -2.51
CA SER A 366 -23.10 -1.38 -2.53
C SER A 366 -23.14 -2.57 -1.59
N CYS A 367 -22.31 -3.57 -1.86
CA CYS A 367 -22.19 -4.75 -1.02
C CYS A 367 -20.74 -5.16 -0.83
N ILE A 368 -20.43 -5.65 0.37
CA ILE A 368 -19.12 -6.24 0.71
C ILE A 368 -19.32 -7.60 1.38
N VAL A 369 -18.35 -8.49 1.23
CA VAL A 369 -18.34 -9.82 1.87
C VAL A 369 -17.43 -9.79 3.10
N THR A 370 -17.96 -10.24 4.24
CA THR A 370 -17.25 -10.32 5.52
C THR A 370 -16.56 -11.67 5.73
N GLY A 371 -15.60 -11.72 6.65
CA GLY A 371 -14.81 -12.92 6.94
C GLY A 371 -15.60 -14.10 7.52
N ASP A 372 -16.85 -13.88 7.94
CA ASP A 372 -17.81 -14.91 8.36
C ASP A 372 -18.82 -15.29 7.27
N ASP A 373 -18.49 -15.00 6.01
CA ASP A 373 -19.24 -15.39 4.80
C ASP A 373 -20.65 -14.78 4.76
N ARG A 374 -20.74 -13.47 5.03
CA ARG A 374 -21.99 -12.70 4.98
C ARG A 374 -21.82 -11.47 4.11
N LEU A 375 -22.94 -10.91 3.66
CA LEU A 375 -22.98 -9.67 2.90
C LEU A 375 -23.41 -8.52 3.81
N LEU A 376 -22.64 -7.44 3.76
CA LEU A 376 -23.07 -6.13 4.25
C LEU A 376 -23.52 -5.29 3.08
N ILE A 377 -24.75 -4.77 3.16
CA ILE A 377 -25.39 -4.00 2.09
C ILE A 377 -25.63 -2.57 2.56
N TRP A 378 -25.06 -1.60 1.85
CA TRP A 378 -25.42 -0.19 2.00
C TRP A 378 -26.42 0.21 0.91
N SER A 379 -27.58 0.69 1.34
CA SER A 379 -28.76 0.88 0.50
C SER A 379 -29.18 2.35 0.41
N ASP A 380 -29.67 2.76 -0.76
CA ASP A 380 -30.17 4.12 -1.06
C ASP A 380 -31.25 4.63 -0.11
N ASN A 381 -32.02 3.71 0.46
CA ASN A 381 -33.06 4.04 1.42
C ASN A 381 -32.52 4.31 2.84
N GLY A 382 -31.20 4.55 2.99
CA GLY A 382 -30.54 4.80 4.26
C GLY A 382 -30.57 3.57 5.18
N GLN A 383 -30.43 2.37 4.60
CA GLN A 383 -30.37 1.13 5.37
C GLN A 383 -29.04 0.43 5.17
N LEU A 384 -28.54 -0.08 6.29
CA LEU A 384 -27.41 -0.98 6.33
C LEU A 384 -27.96 -2.36 6.72
N SER A 385 -27.83 -3.34 5.83
CA SER A 385 -28.41 -4.68 6.01
C SER A 385 -27.32 -5.74 6.07
N LEU A 386 -27.53 -6.76 6.88
CA LEU A 386 -26.71 -7.97 6.95
C LEU A 386 -27.49 -9.13 6.35
N VAL A 387 -26.92 -9.77 5.35
CA VAL A 387 -27.58 -10.81 4.54
C VAL A 387 -26.68 -12.04 4.46
N GLU A 388 -27.27 -13.24 4.48
CA GLU A 388 -26.52 -14.47 4.24
C GLU A 388 -26.08 -14.58 2.77
N THR A 389 -24.87 -15.11 2.53
CA THR A 389 -24.44 -15.50 1.18
C THR A 389 -25.15 -16.78 0.73
N ALA A 390 -25.04 -17.14 -0.54
CA ALA A 390 -25.55 -18.41 -1.06
C ALA A 390 -24.84 -19.63 -0.46
N SER A 391 -23.60 -19.52 0.00
CA SER A 391 -22.93 -20.59 0.75
C SER A 391 -23.66 -20.93 2.06
N ARG A 392 -24.35 -19.96 2.65
CA ARG A 392 -25.08 -20.09 3.91
C ARG A 392 -26.60 -20.23 3.71
N SER A 393 -27.14 -19.65 2.65
CA SER A 393 -28.55 -19.70 2.25
C SER A 393 -28.67 -19.89 0.72
N PRO A 394 -28.52 -21.13 0.22
CA PRO A 394 -28.28 -21.39 -1.22
C PRO A 394 -29.43 -20.99 -2.14
N ASP A 395 -30.68 -21.16 -1.70
CA ASP A 395 -31.85 -21.02 -2.57
C ASP A 395 -32.75 -19.82 -2.23
N LYS A 396 -32.34 -18.96 -1.30
CA LYS A 396 -33.15 -17.79 -0.91
C LYS A 396 -32.32 -16.65 -0.34
N TYR A 397 -32.80 -15.44 -0.59
CA TYR A 397 -32.42 -14.26 0.17
C TYR A 397 -32.80 -14.42 1.64
N LEU A 398 -31.84 -14.23 2.54
CA LEU A 398 -32.06 -14.24 3.98
C LEU A 398 -31.37 -13.04 4.64
N GLU A 399 -32.16 -12.03 4.97
CA GLU A 399 -31.74 -10.87 5.77
C GLU A 399 -31.74 -11.26 7.25
N LEU A 400 -30.60 -11.07 7.91
CA LEU A 400 -30.39 -11.38 9.32
C LEU A 400 -30.70 -10.19 10.23
N ALA A 401 -30.29 -9.00 9.81
CA ALA A 401 -30.44 -7.78 10.58
C ALA A 401 -30.41 -6.56 9.65
N THR A 402 -31.09 -5.50 10.07
CA THR A 402 -31.12 -4.23 9.34
C THR A 402 -31.06 -3.07 10.32
N LEU A 403 -30.20 -2.10 10.00
CA LEU A 403 -30.07 -0.83 10.70
C LEU A 403 -30.59 0.29 9.81
N LYS A 404 -31.53 1.08 10.33
CA LYS A 404 -31.95 2.34 9.72
C LYS A 404 -31.00 3.44 10.15
N SER A 405 -30.13 3.89 9.25
CA SER A 405 -29.02 4.80 9.57
C SER A 405 -29.45 6.28 9.68
N GLY A 406 -30.66 6.62 9.22
CA GLY A 406 -31.23 7.97 9.27
C GLY A 406 -30.82 8.88 8.10
N PHE A 407 -30.07 8.34 7.14
CA PHE A 407 -29.71 9.02 5.90
C PHE A 407 -30.94 9.29 5.03
N ARG A 408 -30.89 10.37 4.26
CA ARG A 408 -31.99 10.83 3.40
C ARG A 408 -31.57 11.06 1.95
N GLU A 409 -30.27 11.18 1.71
CA GLU A 409 -29.70 11.38 0.38
C GLU A 409 -29.12 10.07 -0.16
N ASP A 410 -28.85 10.06 -1.47
CA ASP A 410 -28.52 8.83 -2.17
C ASP A 410 -27.22 8.18 -1.68
N ALA A 411 -27.24 6.85 -1.56
CA ALA A 411 -26.14 6.01 -1.11
C ALA A 411 -25.12 5.71 -2.22
N TRP A 412 -24.62 6.74 -2.90
CA TRP A 412 -23.65 6.56 -3.99
C TRP A 412 -22.24 6.21 -3.49
N PRO A 413 -21.70 6.84 -2.44
CA PRO A 413 -20.43 6.41 -1.86
C PRO A 413 -20.48 4.96 -1.39
N HIS A 414 -19.45 4.19 -1.73
CA HIS A 414 -19.35 2.78 -1.36
C HIS A 414 -19.19 2.60 0.15
N LEU A 415 -19.79 1.53 0.69
CA LEU A 415 -19.58 1.11 2.08
C LEU A 415 -18.11 0.80 2.36
N VAL A 416 -17.63 1.20 3.54
CA VAL A 416 -16.28 0.90 4.02
C VAL A 416 -16.34 0.18 5.36
N LEU A 417 -15.61 -0.92 5.48
CA LEU A 417 -15.41 -1.65 6.74
C LEU A 417 -13.92 -1.73 7.03
N ALA A 418 -13.45 -0.93 7.99
CA ALA A 418 -12.06 -0.94 8.44
C ALA A 418 -12.00 -0.80 9.95
N ASN A 419 -10.96 -1.35 10.57
CA ASN A 419 -10.67 -1.14 12.00
C ASN A 419 -11.86 -1.46 12.94
N GLY A 420 -12.65 -2.48 12.58
CA GLY A 420 -13.84 -2.91 13.34
C GLY A 420 -15.01 -1.92 13.26
N ARG A 421 -15.03 -1.03 12.26
CA ARG A 421 -16.00 0.06 12.12
C ARG A 421 -16.54 0.12 10.70
N LEU A 422 -17.84 0.35 10.59
CA LEU A 422 -18.53 0.61 9.34
C LEU A 422 -18.69 2.12 9.13
N TYR A 423 -18.31 2.59 7.95
CA TYR A 423 -18.41 3.97 7.54
C TYR A 423 -19.39 4.05 6.37
N CYS A 424 -20.53 4.67 6.63
CA CYS A 424 -21.57 4.91 5.63
C CYS A 424 -21.57 6.40 5.28
N GLN A 425 -21.55 6.71 3.99
CA GLN A 425 -21.59 8.07 3.49
C GLN A 425 -22.68 8.22 2.42
N ASP A 426 -23.32 9.38 2.34
CA ASP A 426 -24.18 9.77 1.21
C ASP A 426 -23.52 10.83 0.32
N ARG A 427 -24.16 11.09 -0.83
CA ARG A 427 -23.65 12.04 -1.83
C ARG A 427 -23.50 13.49 -1.33
N ASP A 428 -24.23 13.88 -0.28
CA ASP A 428 -24.17 15.23 0.29
C ASP A 428 -23.07 15.36 1.36
N GLY A 429 -22.36 14.27 1.65
CA GLY A 429 -21.22 14.24 2.54
C GLY A 429 -21.60 13.97 4.00
N HIS A 430 -22.83 13.53 4.28
CA HIS A 430 -23.14 13.01 5.61
C HIS A 430 -22.39 11.69 5.80
N LEU A 431 -21.66 11.55 6.90
CA LEU A 431 -20.83 10.38 7.20
C LEU A 431 -21.13 9.89 8.61
N HIS A 432 -21.51 8.62 8.75
CA HIS A 432 -21.77 7.98 10.04
C HIS A 432 -20.79 6.82 10.22
N CYS A 433 -20.23 6.70 11.43
CA CYS A 433 -19.36 5.59 11.83
C CYS A 433 -20.08 4.70 12.85
N TYR A 434 -20.18 3.41 12.56
CA TYR A 434 -20.79 2.41 13.44
C TYR A 434 -19.74 1.38 13.86
N PRO A 435 -19.44 1.24 15.17
CA PRO A 435 -18.57 0.17 15.64
C PRO A 435 -19.27 -1.18 15.49
N LEU A 436 -18.56 -2.20 15.02
CA LEU A 436 -19.06 -3.57 15.03
C LEU A 436 -19.13 -4.08 16.48
N PRO A 437 -20.09 -4.95 16.82
CA PRO A 437 -20.16 -5.57 18.15
C PRO A 437 -18.87 -6.32 18.47
N GLY A 438 -18.35 -6.13 19.68
CA GLY A 438 -17.07 -6.71 20.11
C GLY A 438 -15.83 -5.96 19.64
N ALA A 439 -15.95 -4.96 18.75
CA ALA A 439 -14.93 -3.94 18.59
C ALA A 439 -15.00 -3.04 19.84
N THR A 440 -13.91 -2.94 20.59
CA THR A 440 -13.87 -2.09 21.80
C THR A 440 -14.30 -0.67 21.43
N ALA A 441 -15.41 -0.21 22.01
CA ALA A 441 -15.98 1.11 21.78
C ALA A 441 -15.14 2.26 22.39
N GLU A 442 -14.10 1.92 23.15
CA GLU A 442 -13.13 2.88 23.64
C GLU A 442 -12.17 3.26 22.51
N PRO A 443 -12.02 4.55 22.15
CA PRO A 443 -10.82 4.97 21.46
C PRO A 443 -9.64 4.52 22.33
N PRO A 444 -8.56 3.96 21.76
CA PRO A 444 -7.42 3.58 22.57
C PRO A 444 -7.04 4.80 23.43
N PRO A 445 -6.84 4.64 24.75
CA PRO A 445 -6.38 5.74 25.57
C PRO A 445 -5.18 6.36 24.87
N ARG A 446 -5.10 7.70 24.82
CA ARG A 446 -3.88 8.39 24.39
C ARG A 446 -2.77 7.93 25.33
N ASN A 447 -2.08 6.86 24.96
CA ASN A 447 -0.93 6.34 25.68
C ASN A 447 0.25 7.26 25.37
N LEU A 448 0.27 8.39 26.08
CA LEU A 448 1.50 8.97 26.55
C LEU A 448 2.06 8.01 27.61
N GLY A 449 2.82 7.01 27.17
CA GLY A 449 3.66 6.20 28.05
C GLY A 449 3.30 4.72 28.15
N ALA A 450 4.36 3.93 27.93
CA ALA A 450 4.66 2.58 28.45
C ALA A 450 3.71 1.41 28.12
N ASP A 451 4.37 0.30 27.74
CA ASP A 451 3.90 -1.08 27.64
C ASP A 451 3.02 -1.46 26.44
N ASN A 452 3.71 -1.90 25.38
CA ASN A 452 3.13 -2.54 24.19
C ASN A 452 3.56 -4.02 24.17
N PRO A 453 2.65 -5.01 24.14
CA PRO A 453 3.01 -6.40 23.89
C PRO A 453 3.40 -6.53 22.41
N GLY A 454 4.52 -7.21 22.14
CA GLY A 454 5.18 -7.23 20.82
C GLY A 454 4.35 -7.86 19.69
N PRO A 455 4.67 -7.57 18.42
CA PRO A 455 3.90 -8.00 17.25
C PRO A 455 4.09 -9.49 16.92
N VAL A 456 3.00 -10.13 16.53
CA VAL A 456 2.98 -11.46 15.90
C VAL A 456 3.57 -11.32 14.49
N ARG A 457 4.57 -12.15 14.17
CA ARG A 457 5.27 -12.15 12.87
C ARG A 457 4.32 -12.56 11.73
N PRO A 458 4.24 -11.80 10.61
CA PRO A 458 3.61 -12.27 9.39
C PRO A 458 4.44 -13.41 8.78
N GLN A 459 3.76 -14.38 8.16
CA GLN A 459 4.43 -15.43 7.40
C GLN A 459 5.00 -14.85 6.09
N PRO A 460 6.17 -15.32 5.63
CA PRO A 460 6.82 -14.76 4.45
C PRO A 460 6.04 -15.12 3.17
N GLU A 461 5.71 -14.09 2.38
CA GLU A 461 5.31 -14.24 0.98
C GLU A 461 6.47 -14.84 0.16
N PRO A 462 6.18 -15.59 -0.93
CA PRO A 462 7.21 -16.21 -1.74
C PRO A 462 8.14 -15.17 -2.40
N GLU A 463 9.45 -15.34 -2.20
CA GLU A 463 10.51 -14.50 -2.76
C GLU A 463 10.46 -14.51 -4.30
N VAL A 464 10.02 -13.41 -4.91
CA VAL A 464 10.28 -13.14 -6.33
C VAL A 464 11.75 -12.71 -6.45
N PRO A 465 12.61 -13.43 -7.19
CA PRO A 465 14.02 -13.10 -7.27
C PRO A 465 14.22 -11.74 -7.97
N VAL A 466 14.78 -10.79 -7.23
CA VAL A 466 15.29 -9.52 -7.77
C VAL A 466 16.54 -9.84 -8.59
N LEU A 467 16.60 -9.40 -9.84
CA LEU A 467 17.80 -9.49 -10.69
C LEU A 467 18.43 -8.09 -10.84
N LEU A 468 19.57 -7.87 -10.19
CA LEU A 468 20.45 -6.72 -10.34
C LEU A 468 21.46 -6.95 -11.49
N GLU A 469 21.53 -6.01 -12.44
CA GLU A 469 22.46 -6.07 -13.58
C GLU A 469 23.86 -5.52 -13.27
N SER A 470 23.96 -4.60 -12.31
CA SER A 470 25.22 -3.97 -11.90
C SER A 470 25.14 -3.48 -10.46
N TRP A 471 26.29 -3.17 -9.86
CA TRP A 471 26.36 -2.47 -8.57
C TRP A 471 26.38 -0.95 -8.83
N PRO A 472 25.64 -0.11 -8.06
CA PRO A 472 24.77 -0.42 -6.92
C PRO A 472 23.34 -0.89 -7.32
N GLY A 473 23.06 -1.00 -8.61
CA GLY A 473 21.73 -1.28 -9.20
C GLY A 473 21.01 -0.01 -9.66
N SER A 474 19.80 -0.14 -10.18
CA SER A 474 18.95 0.99 -10.62
C SER A 474 17.83 1.36 -9.63
N ARG A 475 17.73 0.66 -8.50
CA ARG A 475 16.61 0.78 -7.55
C ARG A 475 17.05 1.15 -6.13
N GLY A 476 16.53 2.29 -5.64
CA GLY A 476 16.31 2.56 -4.22
C GLY A 476 17.55 2.76 -3.33
N TYR A 477 18.71 3.10 -3.90
CA TYR A 477 19.85 3.61 -3.12
C TYR A 477 19.73 5.12 -2.95
N LEU A 478 20.08 5.67 -1.80
CA LEU A 478 20.13 7.11 -1.57
C LEU A 478 21.33 7.75 -2.27
N PHE A 479 22.49 7.12 -2.06
CA PHE A 479 23.72 7.43 -2.77
C PHE A 479 24.61 6.19 -2.79
N ALA A 480 25.53 6.17 -3.74
CA ALA A 480 26.58 5.18 -3.82
C ALA A 480 27.93 5.87 -4.11
N TRP A 481 29.01 5.22 -3.70
CA TRP A 481 30.37 5.65 -3.97
C TRP A 481 31.24 4.42 -4.20
N GLN A 482 32.10 4.49 -5.23
CA GLN A 482 33.04 3.44 -5.59
C GLN A 482 34.41 4.04 -5.90
N ALA A 483 35.45 3.38 -5.41
CA ALA A 483 36.84 3.73 -5.67
C ALA A 483 37.11 3.89 -7.18
N GLY A 484 37.85 4.94 -7.55
CA GLY A 484 38.22 5.23 -8.94
C GLY A 484 37.08 5.77 -9.82
N GLN A 485 35.82 5.73 -9.38
CA GLN A 485 34.68 6.29 -10.12
C GLN A 485 34.18 7.62 -9.55
N GLY A 486 34.72 8.07 -8.41
CA GLY A 486 34.24 9.28 -7.74
C GLY A 486 32.88 9.05 -7.06
N ALA A 487 32.31 10.12 -6.49
CA ALA A 487 31.01 10.04 -5.83
C ALA A 487 29.88 10.11 -6.85
N GLU A 488 29.48 8.94 -7.34
CA GLU A 488 28.45 8.83 -8.36
C GLU A 488 27.05 8.57 -7.78
N LYS A 489 26.19 9.56 -8.05
CA LYS A 489 24.72 9.54 -8.12
C LYS A 489 23.96 9.53 -6.78
N LEU A 490 23.23 10.63 -6.57
CA LEU A 490 22.03 10.70 -5.76
C LEU A 490 20.86 10.13 -6.58
N ASP A 491 19.97 9.35 -5.96
CA ASP A 491 18.68 9.00 -6.57
C ASP A 491 17.72 10.20 -6.50
N GLN A 492 17.86 11.12 -7.45
CA GLN A 492 17.01 12.30 -7.61
C GLN A 492 16.41 12.37 -9.03
N PRO A 493 15.10 12.13 -9.20
CA PRO A 493 14.43 12.36 -10.47
C PRO A 493 14.26 13.86 -10.73
N GLY A 494 15.00 14.41 -11.70
CA GLY A 494 14.70 15.71 -12.31
C GLY A 494 15.57 16.92 -11.89
N GLU A 495 16.54 16.77 -10.98
CA GLU A 495 17.54 17.81 -10.70
C GLU A 495 18.91 17.45 -11.29
N LYS A 496 19.69 18.46 -11.66
CA LYS A 496 21.11 18.26 -11.98
C LYS A 496 21.80 17.69 -10.75
N LEU A 497 22.44 16.53 -10.90
CA LEU A 497 23.24 15.88 -9.87
C LEU A 497 24.14 16.91 -9.18
N ALA A 498 23.88 17.18 -7.89
CA ALA A 498 24.86 17.86 -7.07
C ALA A 498 26.11 16.97 -7.01
N GLU A 499 27.28 17.51 -7.33
CA GLU A 499 28.54 16.80 -7.12
C GLU A 499 28.66 16.45 -5.64
N LEU A 500 28.64 15.16 -5.34
CA LEU A 500 28.92 14.65 -4.01
C LEU A 500 30.42 14.87 -3.72
N ARG A 501 30.72 15.77 -2.78
CA ARG A 501 32.11 16.12 -2.43
C ARG A 501 32.45 15.64 -1.04
N TRP A 502 33.32 14.64 -0.99
CA TRP A 502 33.90 14.15 0.25
C TRP A 502 34.86 15.18 0.85
N GLN A 503 34.74 15.40 2.16
CA GLN A 503 35.63 16.27 2.92
C GLN A 503 36.47 15.41 3.87
N ALA A 504 37.77 15.33 3.62
CA ALA A 504 38.69 14.61 4.50
C ALA A 504 38.94 15.40 5.81
N ARG A 505 39.03 14.69 6.92
CA ARG A 505 39.48 15.18 8.23
C ARG A 505 40.54 14.26 8.81
N GLY A 506 41.51 14.83 9.52
CA GLY A 506 42.59 14.07 10.13
C GLY A 506 43.43 13.35 9.07
N LYS A 507 43.77 12.08 9.33
CA LYS A 507 44.59 11.24 8.42
C LYS A 507 43.74 10.41 7.45
N ALA A 508 42.71 11.03 6.87
CA ALA A 508 41.90 10.41 5.82
C ALA A 508 42.39 10.89 4.45
N SER A 509 42.59 9.96 3.52
CA SER A 509 43.02 10.25 2.15
C SER A 509 42.43 9.25 1.17
N PHE A 510 42.42 9.62 -0.11
CA PHE A 510 42.20 8.65 -1.18
C PHE A 510 43.56 8.20 -1.71
N ASP A 511 43.74 6.91 -1.98
CA ASP A 511 44.95 6.43 -2.66
C ASP A 511 44.86 6.64 -4.19
N GLU A 512 45.87 6.17 -4.93
CA GLU A 512 45.93 6.29 -6.39
C GLU A 512 44.77 5.57 -7.12
N ALA A 513 44.22 4.52 -6.52
CA ALA A 513 43.05 3.80 -7.03
C ALA A 513 41.73 4.46 -6.60
N GLY A 514 41.79 5.53 -5.80
CA GLY A 514 40.64 6.22 -5.25
C GLY A 514 39.99 5.49 -4.09
N VAL A 515 40.65 4.52 -3.43
CA VAL A 515 40.14 3.84 -2.23
C VAL A 515 40.23 4.77 -1.03
N MET A 516 39.22 4.78 -0.16
CA MET A 516 39.27 5.56 1.08
C MET A 516 40.25 4.91 2.06
N GLN A 517 41.32 5.63 2.40
CA GLN A 517 42.29 5.26 3.42
C GLN A 517 41.93 5.99 4.72
N LEU A 518 41.62 5.25 5.77
CA LEU A 518 41.21 5.79 7.07
C LEU A 518 42.29 5.47 8.12
N GLU A 519 43.40 6.20 8.13
CA GLU A 519 44.52 5.94 9.05
C GLU A 519 44.34 6.61 10.43
N GLY A 520 43.11 6.62 10.95
CA GLY A 520 42.71 7.55 12.01
C GLY A 520 42.33 8.92 11.46
N GLY A 521 41.52 8.94 10.40
CA GLY A 521 40.85 10.12 9.89
C GLY A 521 39.39 9.81 9.60
N SER A 522 38.65 10.78 9.09
CA SER A 522 37.27 10.58 8.64
C SER A 522 36.98 11.33 7.36
N PHE A 523 35.98 10.84 6.62
CA PHE A 523 35.39 11.54 5.49
C PHE A 523 33.98 11.99 5.83
N LEU A 524 33.61 13.18 5.38
CA LEU A 524 32.26 13.71 5.51
C LEU A 524 31.63 13.88 4.16
N LEU A 525 30.32 13.69 4.13
CA LEU A 525 29.52 13.96 2.95
C LEU A 525 28.28 14.81 3.30
N PRO A 526 28.44 16.11 3.61
CA PRO A 526 27.33 16.93 4.12
C PRO A 526 26.13 17.01 3.16
N ALA A 527 26.38 16.83 1.86
CA ALA A 527 25.35 16.87 0.82
C ALA A 527 24.26 15.79 1.00
N VAL A 528 24.51 14.73 1.77
CA VAL A 528 23.53 13.65 1.98
C VAL A 528 22.75 13.76 3.29
N ASP A 529 23.11 14.65 4.22
CA ASP A 529 22.57 14.67 5.58
C ASP A 529 21.04 14.79 5.62
N ALA A 530 20.50 15.81 4.93
CA ALA A 530 19.05 16.05 4.87
C ALA A 530 18.32 14.92 4.17
N MET A 531 18.84 14.46 3.02
CA MET A 531 18.25 13.36 2.26
C MET A 531 18.24 12.07 3.08
N LEU A 532 19.33 11.73 3.74
CA LEU A 532 19.45 10.51 4.53
C LEU A 532 18.45 10.51 5.67
N LEU A 533 18.35 11.64 6.39
CA LEU A 533 17.36 11.82 7.44
C LEU A 533 15.94 11.61 6.90
N GLU A 534 15.56 12.37 5.87
CA GLU A 534 14.20 12.40 5.37
C GLU A 534 13.79 11.04 4.78
N ARG A 535 14.65 10.46 3.95
CA ARG A 535 14.32 9.22 3.23
C ARG A 535 14.30 8.01 4.15
N CYS A 536 15.22 7.90 5.11
CA CYS A 536 15.18 6.80 6.08
C CYS A 536 13.95 6.93 6.99
N ARG A 537 13.57 8.15 7.44
CA ARG A 537 12.33 8.37 8.19
C ARG A 537 11.08 7.99 7.40
N GLN A 538 11.04 8.35 6.12
CA GLN A 538 9.92 8.05 5.23
C GLN A 538 9.78 6.54 4.98
N ALA A 539 10.91 5.86 4.71
CA ALA A 539 10.91 4.44 4.38
C ALA A 539 10.80 3.52 5.61
N ASN A 540 11.09 4.04 6.80
CA ASN A 540 11.25 3.27 8.03
C ASN A 540 12.19 2.05 7.88
N ALA A 541 13.22 2.20 7.05
CA ALA A 541 14.17 1.16 6.75
C ALA A 541 15.51 1.76 6.30
N LEU A 542 16.60 1.07 6.62
CA LEU A 542 17.97 1.45 6.31
C LEU A 542 18.73 0.19 5.90
N SER A 543 19.40 0.20 4.75
CA SER A 543 20.44 -0.78 4.47
C SER A 543 21.77 -0.09 4.22
N LEU A 544 22.80 -0.51 4.97
CA LEU A 544 24.19 -0.07 4.78
C LEU A 544 24.95 -1.17 4.05
N GLU A 545 25.53 -0.84 2.90
CA GLU A 545 26.29 -1.77 2.07
C GLU A 545 27.72 -1.24 1.88
N LEU A 546 28.73 -2.06 2.20
CA LEU A 546 30.14 -1.70 2.12
C LEU A 546 30.98 -2.83 1.53
N VAL A 547 32.02 -2.45 0.79
CA VAL A 547 33.21 -3.30 0.58
C VAL A 547 34.35 -2.68 1.38
N LEU A 548 34.82 -3.38 2.42
CA LEU A 548 35.78 -2.86 3.38
C LEU A 548 36.86 -3.87 3.78
N THR A 549 37.99 -3.36 4.25
CA THR A 549 39.10 -4.13 4.85
C THR A 549 39.52 -3.45 6.15
N SER A 550 39.57 -4.18 7.27
CA SER A 550 40.11 -3.65 8.53
C SER A 550 41.63 -3.82 8.61
N ASP A 551 42.35 -2.83 9.15
CA ASP A 551 43.81 -2.91 9.28
C ASP A 551 44.28 -3.72 10.49
N THR A 552 43.41 -3.98 11.46
CA THR A 552 43.82 -4.51 12.77
C THR A 552 42.74 -5.34 13.45
N ASP A 553 43.16 -6.46 14.06
CA ASP A 553 42.29 -7.30 14.90
C ASP A 553 42.10 -6.70 16.31
N ARG A 554 42.84 -5.64 16.65
CA ARG A 554 42.87 -4.97 17.95
C ARG A 554 42.39 -3.52 17.84
N GLN A 555 41.36 -3.27 17.03
CA GLN A 555 40.75 -1.95 16.88
C GLN A 555 40.27 -1.44 18.24
N GLN A 556 40.77 -0.30 18.69
CA GLN A 556 40.24 0.36 19.88
C GLN A 556 38.85 0.88 19.57
N GLY A 557 37.84 0.43 20.31
CA GLY A 557 36.45 0.67 19.97
C GLY A 557 35.59 1.30 21.06
N PRO A 558 34.30 1.51 20.76
CA PRO A 558 33.65 1.27 19.47
C PRO A 558 34.07 2.33 18.43
N ALA A 559 34.83 1.92 17.42
CA ALA A 559 35.35 2.79 16.37
C ALA A 559 34.35 2.86 15.22
N ARG A 560 34.04 4.05 14.73
CA ARG A 560 32.92 4.27 13.80
C ARG A 560 33.41 4.05 12.38
N ILE A 561 32.90 3.00 11.74
CA ILE A 561 33.15 2.73 10.31
C ILE A 561 32.29 3.69 9.49
N VAL A 562 30.99 3.74 9.81
CA VAL A 562 30.03 4.70 9.23
C VAL A 562 29.14 5.20 10.36
N SER A 563 28.89 6.50 10.42
CA SER A 563 27.96 7.08 11.38
C SER A 563 27.09 8.16 10.77
N PHE A 564 25.90 8.33 11.37
CA PHE A 564 25.06 9.49 11.19
C PHE A 564 24.81 10.11 12.56
N SER A 565 25.66 11.06 12.95
CA SER A 565 25.83 11.53 14.33
C SER A 565 26.26 13.00 14.43
N THR A 566 25.89 13.69 15.51
CA THR A 566 26.38 15.02 15.88
C THR A 566 27.50 14.93 16.91
N ASP A 567 27.51 13.92 17.78
CA ASP A 567 28.55 13.78 18.81
C ASP A 567 28.73 12.34 19.32
N GLY A 568 29.58 12.18 20.34
CA GLY A 568 29.91 10.91 21.00
C GLY A 568 28.74 10.21 21.71
N TYR A 569 27.58 10.85 21.80
CA TYR A 569 26.35 10.31 22.36
C TYR A 569 25.20 10.32 21.35
N HIS A 570 24.86 11.46 20.74
CA HIS A 570 23.69 11.62 19.88
C HIS A 570 23.95 11.13 18.46
N ARG A 571 23.09 10.22 17.99
CA ARG A 571 23.18 9.62 16.66
C ARG A 571 21.85 9.07 16.19
N ASN A 572 21.69 8.98 14.87
CA ASN A 572 20.64 8.16 14.27
C ASN A 572 21.11 6.71 14.09
N PHE A 573 22.36 6.51 13.65
CA PHE A 573 22.99 5.18 13.64
C PHE A 573 24.52 5.26 13.70
N SER A 574 25.14 4.13 14.03
CA SER A 574 26.58 3.92 13.86
C SER A 574 26.89 2.45 13.65
N LEU A 575 27.60 2.13 12.57
CA LEU A 575 28.27 0.86 12.38
C LEU A 575 29.66 0.97 12.98
N THR A 576 29.98 0.12 13.96
CA THR A 576 31.20 0.23 14.75
C THR A 576 32.00 -1.05 14.81
N GLN A 577 33.31 -0.95 15.03
CA GLN A 577 34.21 -2.07 15.32
C GLN A 577 34.90 -1.90 16.68
N GLU A 578 34.98 -2.97 17.45
CA GLU A 578 35.83 -3.10 18.63
C GLU A 578 36.54 -4.45 18.61
N ASN A 579 37.87 -4.45 18.70
CA ASN A 579 38.70 -5.59 18.33
C ASN A 579 38.35 -6.08 16.92
N ARG A 580 37.80 -7.29 16.78
CA ARG A 580 37.25 -7.79 15.51
C ARG A 580 35.75 -7.63 15.39
N ARG A 581 35.05 -7.34 16.50
CA ARG A 581 33.58 -7.42 16.55
C ARG A 581 32.98 -6.18 15.89
N LEU A 582 32.13 -6.40 14.90
CA LEU A 582 31.24 -5.38 14.35
C LEU A 582 29.94 -5.33 15.16
N SER A 583 29.47 -4.13 15.44
CA SER A 583 28.21 -3.88 16.13
C SER A 583 27.48 -2.69 15.51
N LEU A 584 26.15 -2.73 15.52
CA LEU A 584 25.26 -1.66 15.09
C LEU A 584 24.64 -0.97 16.32
N ARG A 585 24.67 0.35 16.32
CA ARG A 585 23.78 1.20 17.11
C ARG A 585 22.76 1.85 16.18
N LEU A 586 21.48 1.72 16.51
CA LEU A 586 20.40 2.25 15.70
C LEU A 586 19.40 2.93 16.63
N ARG A 587 19.24 4.24 16.47
CA ARG A 587 18.27 5.03 17.23
C ARG A 587 16.87 4.72 16.73
N THR A 588 16.00 4.43 17.67
CA THR A 588 14.56 4.31 17.53
C THR A 588 13.93 4.96 18.77
N PRO A 589 12.60 5.13 18.82
CA PRO A 589 11.93 5.55 20.04
C PRO A 589 12.20 4.63 21.25
N ARG A 590 12.65 3.39 21.03
CA ARG A 590 12.90 2.40 22.10
C ARG A 590 14.37 2.23 22.47
N THR A 591 15.31 2.59 21.59
CA THR A 591 16.75 2.41 21.84
C THR A 591 17.46 3.65 22.39
N GLY A 592 16.74 4.76 22.50
CA GLY A 592 17.23 6.03 23.03
C GLY A 592 18.12 6.80 22.06
N GLU A 593 18.51 8.01 22.44
CA GLU A 593 19.28 8.97 21.63
C GLU A 593 20.64 8.45 21.11
N ASN A 594 21.19 7.43 21.76
CA ASN A 594 22.46 6.81 21.42
C ASN A 594 22.29 5.45 20.70
N GLY A 595 21.07 4.93 20.57
CA GLY A 595 20.79 3.66 19.91
C GLY A 595 21.47 2.44 20.55
N LEU A 596 21.77 2.50 21.86
CA LEU A 596 22.60 1.53 22.57
C LEU A 596 21.79 0.40 23.24
N SER A 597 20.48 0.55 23.39
CA SER A 597 19.65 -0.37 24.18
C SER A 597 18.54 -0.98 23.31
N PRO A 598 18.78 -2.12 22.63
CA PRO A 598 19.93 -3.01 22.78
C PRO A 598 21.06 -2.73 21.79
N ALA A 599 22.29 -2.97 22.23
CA ALA A 599 23.46 -3.01 21.37
C ALA A 599 23.38 -4.27 20.50
N THR A 600 23.57 -4.12 19.19
CA THR A 600 23.41 -5.24 18.26
C THR A 600 24.76 -5.68 17.72
N ASP A 601 25.33 -6.71 18.33
CA ASP A 601 26.52 -7.39 17.80
C ASP A 601 26.17 -8.14 16.52
N LEU A 602 26.97 -7.89 15.48
CA LEU A 602 26.76 -8.41 14.13
C LEU A 602 27.65 -9.64 13.89
N VAL A 603 28.93 -9.42 13.59
CA VAL A 603 29.87 -10.45 13.14
C VAL A 603 31.31 -10.03 13.46
N ASP A 604 32.26 -10.96 13.47
CA ASP A 604 33.68 -10.60 13.52
C ASP A 604 34.22 -10.31 12.10
N LEU A 605 35.04 -9.28 11.97
CA LEU A 605 35.79 -8.91 10.77
C LEU A 605 37.29 -9.06 11.04
N PRO A 606 37.97 -10.07 10.45
CA PRO A 606 39.42 -10.24 10.56
C PRO A 606 40.19 -9.11 9.85
N ALA A 607 41.36 -8.77 10.37
CA ALA A 607 42.27 -7.83 9.72
C ALA A 607 42.79 -8.34 8.37
N GLY A 608 43.01 -7.41 7.44
CA GLY A 608 43.63 -7.66 6.14
C GLY A 608 42.78 -8.46 5.14
N GLN A 609 41.53 -8.79 5.48
CA GLN A 609 40.61 -9.49 4.59
C GLN A 609 39.51 -8.53 4.10
N GLN A 610 39.40 -8.42 2.78
CA GLN A 610 38.31 -7.70 2.14
C GLN A 610 36.99 -8.46 2.37
N ALA A 611 35.95 -7.71 2.76
CA ALA A 611 34.61 -8.23 3.00
C ALA A 611 33.55 -7.36 2.33
N HIS A 612 32.53 -8.01 1.75
CA HIS A 612 31.26 -7.37 1.43
C HIS A 612 30.33 -7.49 2.63
N LEU A 613 29.98 -6.36 3.22
CA LEU A 613 29.13 -6.26 4.40
C LEU A 613 27.83 -5.54 4.01
N LEU A 614 26.69 -6.16 4.31
CA LEU A 614 25.38 -5.53 4.17
C LEU A 614 24.61 -5.66 5.48
N VAL A 615 24.18 -4.54 6.05
CA VAL A 615 23.35 -4.50 7.26
C VAL A 615 22.00 -3.88 6.91
N ALA A 616 20.96 -4.69 6.82
CA ALA A 616 19.59 -4.28 6.53
C ALA A 616 18.79 -4.17 7.83
N CYS A 617 18.09 -3.06 8.01
CA CYS A 617 17.35 -2.72 9.22
C CYS A 617 15.95 -2.22 8.87
N ARG A 618 14.93 -2.70 9.58
CA ARG A 618 13.55 -2.18 9.64
C ARG A 618 13.01 -2.38 11.06
N ASP A 619 11.81 -1.90 11.35
CA ASP A 619 11.21 -2.11 12.68
C ASP A 619 11.16 -3.60 13.04
N GLY A 620 11.81 -3.95 14.15
CA GLY A 620 11.84 -5.31 14.67
C GLY A 620 12.70 -6.28 13.87
N GLU A 621 13.56 -5.80 12.96
CA GLU A 621 14.43 -6.68 12.17
C GLU A 621 15.74 -6.02 11.75
N VAL A 622 16.85 -6.65 12.14
CA VAL A 622 18.21 -6.35 11.69
C VAL A 622 18.83 -7.63 11.14
N VAL A 623 19.23 -7.62 9.87
CA VAL A 623 19.94 -8.71 9.22
C VAL A 623 21.31 -8.23 8.76
N CYS A 624 22.35 -8.96 9.15
CA CYS A 624 23.72 -8.75 8.67
C CYS A 624 24.07 -9.88 7.69
N TYR A 625 24.48 -9.48 6.50
CA TYR A 625 25.05 -10.34 5.49
C TYR A 625 26.55 -10.07 5.37
N LEU A 626 27.34 -11.14 5.38
CA LEU A 626 28.77 -11.10 5.12
C LEU A 626 29.04 -11.97 3.89
N ASN A 627 29.57 -11.38 2.83
CA ASN A 627 29.82 -12.04 1.55
C ASN A 627 28.56 -12.76 1.02
N GLY A 628 27.40 -12.09 1.11
CA GLY A 628 26.11 -12.60 0.66
C GLY A 628 25.44 -13.58 1.64
N GLN A 629 26.13 -14.06 2.67
CA GLN A 629 25.58 -15.01 3.63
C GLN A 629 25.02 -14.32 4.87
N VAL A 630 23.84 -14.73 5.33
CA VAL A 630 23.28 -14.26 6.61
C VAL A 630 24.18 -14.72 7.75
N VAL A 631 24.83 -13.76 8.44
CA VAL A 631 25.67 -14.00 9.62
C VAL A 631 25.01 -13.53 10.92
N LYS A 632 24.00 -12.67 10.82
CA LYS A 632 23.17 -12.24 11.95
C LYS A 632 21.75 -11.99 11.50
N GLN A 633 20.79 -12.39 12.32
CA GLN A 633 19.42 -11.88 12.32
C GLN A 633 19.03 -11.57 13.77
N SER A 634 18.38 -10.45 13.99
CA SER A 634 17.98 -9.97 15.31
C SER A 634 16.68 -9.20 15.23
N ASP A 635 15.75 -9.47 16.13
CA ASP A 635 14.49 -8.74 16.31
C ASP A 635 14.50 -7.81 17.54
N LYS A 636 15.69 -7.68 18.15
CA LYS A 636 15.86 -6.92 19.40
C LYS A 636 15.78 -5.41 19.21
N VAL A 637 16.12 -4.90 18.03
CA VAL A 637 16.00 -3.46 17.73
C VAL A 637 14.59 -3.22 17.23
N GLN A 638 13.75 -2.70 18.12
CA GLN A 638 12.35 -2.38 17.85
C GLN A 638 12.14 -0.87 17.80
N GLY A 639 11.10 -0.43 17.12
CA GLY A 639 10.76 0.98 16.92
C GLY A 639 11.19 1.46 15.53
N ASP A 640 10.46 2.45 15.04
CA ASP A 640 10.69 3.09 13.76
C ASP A 640 11.81 4.14 13.82
N PHE A 641 12.06 4.82 12.70
CA PHE A 641 13.02 5.92 12.62
C PHE A 641 12.37 7.28 12.92
N SER A 642 11.15 7.34 13.47
CA SER A 642 10.39 8.58 13.63
C SER A 642 11.10 9.65 14.45
N ASN A 643 11.91 9.22 15.44
CA ASN A 643 12.70 10.09 16.32
C ASN A 643 14.08 10.46 15.76
N TRP A 644 14.41 10.09 14.52
CA TRP A 644 15.65 10.55 13.91
C TRP A 644 15.65 12.08 13.75
N SER A 645 16.76 12.69 14.12
CA SER A 645 16.98 14.14 14.06
C SER A 645 18.04 14.47 13.00
N PRO A 646 18.23 15.75 12.63
CA PRO A 646 19.41 16.14 11.84
C PRO A 646 20.71 15.67 12.49
N GLN A 647 21.59 15.09 11.68
CA GLN A 647 22.90 14.55 12.05
C GLN A 647 23.88 14.81 10.90
N HIS A 648 25.16 14.47 11.10
CA HIS A 648 26.16 14.51 10.03
C HIS A 648 26.56 13.10 9.61
N PHE A 649 26.64 12.85 8.30
CA PHE A 649 27.08 11.57 7.76
C PHE A 649 28.60 11.54 7.63
N LEU A 650 29.21 10.53 8.25
CA LEU A 650 30.66 10.34 8.27
C LEU A 650 31.05 8.88 8.00
N VAL A 651 32.26 8.72 7.48
CA VAL A 651 32.95 7.46 7.33
C VAL A 651 34.28 7.55 8.09
N GLY A 652 34.58 6.59 8.97
CA GLY A 652 35.83 6.53 9.76
C GLY A 652 35.83 7.26 11.11
N GLY A 653 34.75 7.96 11.48
CA GLY A 653 34.66 8.72 12.73
C GLY A 653 33.25 9.20 13.07
N GLU A 654 33.15 10.19 13.97
CA GLU A 654 31.91 10.92 14.30
C GLU A 654 32.17 12.45 14.32
N TRP A 655 31.14 13.29 14.40
CA TRP A 655 31.24 14.72 14.08
C TRP A 655 32.08 15.54 15.07
N GLU A 656 31.75 15.53 16.36
CA GLU A 656 32.46 16.26 17.43
C GLU A 656 33.62 15.47 18.08
N ASP A 657 34.20 14.47 17.39
CA ASP A 657 35.17 13.57 18.02
C ASP A 657 36.61 14.10 18.05
N ASP A 658 37.21 14.14 19.25
CA ASP A 658 38.65 14.28 19.53
C ASP A 658 39.26 12.93 20.03
N SER A 659 38.53 11.81 19.88
CA SER A 659 38.90 10.56 20.55
C SER A 659 39.91 9.68 19.79
N ARG A 660 40.65 8.92 20.60
CA ARG A 660 41.58 7.82 20.22
C ARG A 660 40.89 6.61 19.54
N ARG A 661 39.61 6.70 19.15
CA ARG A 661 38.77 5.59 18.66
C ARG A 661 38.41 5.71 17.18
N GLN A 662 39.24 6.39 16.40
CA GLN A 662 39.05 6.43 14.96
C GLN A 662 39.26 5.05 14.34
N TRP A 663 38.45 4.73 13.34
CA TRP A 663 38.54 3.45 12.67
C TRP A 663 39.76 3.39 11.75
N ARG A 664 40.40 2.22 11.67
CA ARG A 664 41.56 1.97 10.81
C ARG A 664 41.26 0.90 9.78
N GLY A 665 41.28 1.29 8.52
CA GLY A 665 41.01 0.40 7.41
C GLY A 665 40.75 1.13 6.10
N GLN A 666 40.23 0.36 5.15
CA GLN A 666 39.98 0.77 3.77
C GLN A 666 38.53 0.54 3.40
N ILE A 667 37.96 1.44 2.60
CA ILE A 667 36.63 1.28 2.00
C ILE A 667 36.74 1.50 0.49
N GLU A 668 36.29 0.50 -0.27
CA GLU A 668 36.32 0.50 -1.74
C GLU A 668 34.95 0.82 -2.35
N ARG A 669 33.88 0.47 -1.64
CA ARG A 669 32.50 0.75 -2.04
C ARG A 669 31.65 1.07 -0.81
N LEU A 670 30.72 1.99 -0.98
CA LEU A 670 29.73 2.36 0.01
C LEU A 670 28.41 2.68 -0.69
N ALA A 671 27.31 2.07 -0.25
CA ALA A 671 25.96 2.46 -0.63
C ALA A 671 25.06 2.50 0.60
N VAL A 672 24.18 3.49 0.64
CA VAL A 672 23.16 3.63 1.68
C VAL A 672 21.80 3.58 1.02
N HIS A 673 20.91 2.76 1.52
CA HIS A 673 19.57 2.56 0.96
C HIS A 673 18.50 2.90 2.01
N ALA A 674 17.44 3.59 1.61
CA ALA A 674 16.25 3.81 2.46
C ALA A 674 15.22 2.71 2.19
N ARG A 675 15.63 1.45 2.36
CA ARG A 675 14.78 0.25 2.25
C ARG A 675 15.47 -0.93 2.90
N PHE A 676 14.71 -1.98 3.17
CA PHE A 676 15.25 -3.25 3.59
C PHE A 676 15.70 -4.07 2.36
N ILE A 677 16.85 -4.73 2.46
CA ILE A 677 17.38 -5.62 1.42
C ILE A 677 17.21 -7.06 1.89
N GLU A 678 16.41 -7.83 1.15
CA GLU A 678 16.12 -9.23 1.41
C GLU A 678 17.29 -10.13 0.96
N LYS A 679 17.29 -11.38 1.43
CA LYS A 679 18.41 -12.31 1.28
C LYS A 679 18.83 -12.55 -0.17
N ALA A 680 17.88 -12.85 -1.05
CA ALA A 680 18.16 -13.13 -2.46
C ALA A 680 18.88 -11.96 -3.16
N GLU A 681 18.46 -10.73 -2.86
CA GLU A 681 19.11 -9.53 -3.38
C GLU A 681 20.50 -9.32 -2.74
N ALA A 682 20.66 -9.55 -1.43
CA ALA A 682 21.93 -9.44 -0.74
C ALA A 682 23.00 -10.40 -1.31
N GLU A 683 22.63 -11.62 -1.65
CA GLU A 683 23.50 -12.60 -2.33
C GLU A 683 23.97 -12.09 -3.69
N GLN A 684 23.06 -11.56 -4.50
CA GLN A 684 23.41 -11.02 -5.81
C GLN A 684 24.29 -9.77 -5.71
N ARG A 685 23.98 -8.86 -4.78
CA ARG A 685 24.81 -7.67 -4.50
C ARG A 685 26.24 -8.06 -4.16
N SER A 686 26.41 -9.13 -3.38
CA SER A 686 27.75 -9.61 -3.01
C SER A 686 28.57 -10.07 -4.21
N ARG A 687 27.94 -10.84 -5.13
CA ARG A 687 28.58 -11.25 -6.38
C ARG A 687 29.02 -10.05 -7.23
N LEU A 688 28.13 -9.06 -7.39
CA LEU A 688 28.39 -7.85 -8.17
C LEU A 688 29.43 -6.91 -7.53
N ALA A 689 29.47 -6.85 -6.20
CA ALA A 689 30.37 -5.97 -5.46
C ALA A 689 31.80 -6.53 -5.40
N THR A 690 31.96 -7.84 -5.31
CA THR A 690 33.26 -8.52 -5.12
C THR A 690 33.83 -9.14 -6.41
N GLY A 691 33.03 -9.27 -7.46
CA GLY A 691 33.43 -9.94 -8.70
C GLY A 691 33.66 -11.45 -8.55
N ARG A 692 33.12 -12.08 -7.50
CA ARG A 692 33.17 -13.52 -7.26
C ARG A 692 31.86 -14.16 -7.74
N GLU A 693 31.96 -15.17 -8.60
CA GLU A 693 30.82 -15.97 -9.09
C GLU A 693 30.17 -16.83 -8.00
#